data_AF-A0A838HRN2-F1
#
_entry.id   AF-A0A838HRN2-F1
#
_cell.length_a   1.000
_cell.length_b   1.000
_cell.length_c   1.000
_cell.angle_alpha   90.00
_cell.angle_beta   90.00
_cell.angle_gamma   90.00
#
_symmetry.space_group_name_H-M   'P 1'
#
loop_
_entity.id
_entity.type
_entity.pdbx_description
1 polymer ?
#
loop_
_entity_poly.entity_id
_entity_poly.type
_entity_poly.pdbx_seq_one_letter_code
_entity_poly.pdbx_strand_id
1 'polypeptide(L)'
;MRLVILGWTLVALVAASPAAASSPGGAVSGVVVDAQTGAPVASGRVSVQRLDPLEEFPEQVAFADLAADGKYRVTGVPPGAYRVVAEGYDAATFTEYAEKAWPDAPEVYTGADVEVTAAERTGIDFALDRTGELHGRVTDAATGAPLPSSQVTAEPVGRTGYTIALEAGSDGAGRWAIGNVPPGAYRLRFSAGYLQPGERGHADQWAFARSSRASADHVVVSAGAARRGVDAMMAPASSVSGAVTDAETGAPVPGICVTAHDASGSAIEPGENEFEAVTDVAGAWRVRPLATGVYRFAYTDCSPAPVGPGAAFDTGYLPRPFTDGPPVTVGTAPVEGLTQPLDRGGAIRGVVTRTGRRVPNACVAAVDADGGVVATRRTVAAADSDPANGGYVLGSLPPGAYRVRVTERCEDDEPTREPLSAAPAWYTNAETAATARPVAVRTGELTPDVDLALDRPGAAVEGRVVDVGTGHPVRGLCVQIRSAGHPLEPPVSTRTTAAGGWRVTGAPTGELTVAAVDCGPDSLTSYAPATTTVTVTEGGERADVELAVGERVTRAAGPSRVETAVEISRLVFETAPAVVLARADDYPDALAGAPLAARAGGPLLLSSTDALPAAVAAEIRRLGARTAYLLGSADALATSVEAAARAAGVDDVVRIGGATRYETAALIAEHIGGDGAYVAEGGNADPARGWPDAVAVSGLAAAQGRPLLLVERDRLPEATQAALEGRASATIAGDEAAVSSAVADAIAGADVRVDRLAGATRYGTSAAVAAASVAAGQVAGRLWLATGRNWPDALAAGTAAAAQGGVLLLVDGFAASGAPEAL
;
A
#
# COMPACT_ATOMS: atom_id res chain seq x y z
N MET A 1 48.33 -3.97 61.41
CA MET A 1 48.45 -5.43 61.22
C MET A 1 48.58 -5.68 59.71
N ARG A 2 49.73 -6.19 59.28
CA ARG A 2 50.15 -6.40 57.88
C ARG A 2 50.03 -7.89 57.54
N LEU A 3 49.62 -8.23 56.31
CA LEU A 3 50.16 -9.27 55.39
C LEU A 3 49.13 -9.49 54.25
N VAL A 4 49.39 -9.86 52.99
CA VAL A 4 50.46 -9.80 51.96
C VAL A 4 49.83 -10.35 50.66
N ILE A 5 50.32 -9.89 49.51
CA ILE A 5 49.99 -10.24 48.10
C ILE A 5 50.52 -11.66 47.71
N LEU A 6 49.93 -12.35 46.72
CA LEU A 6 50.59 -13.01 45.54
C LEU A 6 49.75 -14.12 44.83
N GLY A 7 49.66 -14.06 43.50
CA GLY A 7 50.18 -15.13 42.62
C GLY A 7 49.30 -16.31 42.12
N TRP A 8 48.74 -16.16 40.91
CA TRP A 8 48.77 -17.05 39.72
C TRP A 8 48.35 -18.55 39.72
N THR A 9 47.63 -18.88 38.62
CA THR A 9 47.57 -20.12 37.77
C THR A 9 46.53 -21.24 37.98
N LEU A 10 45.61 -21.30 36.99
CA LEU A 10 44.96 -22.43 36.28
C LEU A 10 44.88 -23.82 36.93
N VAL A 11 43.64 -24.33 37.07
CA VAL A 11 43.15 -25.57 36.41
C VAL A 11 41.68 -25.36 36.05
N ALA A 12 41.37 -25.21 34.76
CA ALA A 12 39.99 -25.26 34.28
C ALA A 12 39.53 -26.72 34.29
N LEU A 13 38.72 -27.09 35.28
CA LEU A 13 37.94 -28.32 35.25
C LEU A 13 36.85 -28.11 34.18
N VAL A 14 36.88 -28.93 33.13
CA VAL A 14 35.76 -29.06 32.19
C VAL A 14 34.60 -29.66 32.96
N ALA A 15 33.77 -28.81 33.56
CA ALA A 15 32.46 -29.19 34.01
C ALA A 15 31.62 -29.43 32.76
N ALA A 16 31.22 -30.68 32.56
CA ALA A 16 30.12 -31.00 31.66
C ALA A 16 28.98 -30.02 31.95
N SER A 17 28.51 -29.33 30.92
CA SER A 17 27.34 -28.48 31.03
C SER A 17 26.22 -29.32 31.65
N PRO A 18 25.61 -28.90 32.77
CA PRO A 18 24.39 -29.55 33.21
C PRO A 18 23.40 -29.43 32.06
N ALA A 19 22.82 -30.56 31.65
CA ALA A 19 21.69 -30.58 30.74
C ALA A 19 20.72 -29.48 31.19
N ALA A 20 20.40 -28.56 30.28
CA ALA A 20 19.49 -27.47 30.55
C ALA A 20 18.21 -28.08 31.16
N ALA A 21 18.01 -27.84 32.45
CA ALA A 21 16.75 -28.18 33.10
C ALA A 21 15.68 -27.44 32.32
N SER A 22 14.75 -28.18 31.70
CA SER A 22 13.59 -27.62 31.04
C SER A 22 12.89 -26.70 32.04
N SER A 23 12.97 -25.39 31.79
CA SER A 23 12.15 -24.44 32.53
C SER A 23 10.69 -24.88 32.32
N PRO A 24 9.86 -25.01 33.37
CA PRO A 24 8.47 -25.37 33.17
C PRO A 24 7.85 -24.31 32.26
N GLY A 25 7.46 -24.72 31.05
CA GLY A 25 6.87 -23.82 30.06
C GLY A 25 5.61 -23.18 30.63
N GLY A 26 5.40 -21.91 30.30
CA GLY A 26 4.18 -21.18 30.59
C GLY A 26 2.95 -21.77 29.91
N ALA A 27 1.81 -21.14 30.19
CA ALA A 27 0.54 -21.50 29.60
C ALA A 27 -0.26 -20.26 29.19
N VAL A 28 -1.12 -20.41 28.19
CA VAL A 28 -2.07 -19.40 27.73
C VAL A 28 -3.47 -20.03 27.71
N SER A 29 -4.46 -19.32 28.25
CA SER A 29 -5.85 -19.81 28.28
C SER A 29 -6.89 -18.70 28.11
N GLY A 30 -8.05 -19.12 27.63
CA GLY A 30 -9.19 -18.27 27.36
C GLY A 30 -10.38 -19.07 26.83
N VAL A 31 -11.34 -18.34 26.26
CA VAL A 31 -12.56 -18.87 25.68
C VAL A 31 -12.72 -18.39 24.24
N VAL A 32 -13.22 -19.27 23.38
CA VAL A 32 -13.57 -18.97 21.99
C VAL A 32 -15.08 -19.08 21.81
N VAL A 33 -15.70 -17.99 21.36
CA VAL A 33 -17.15 -17.90 21.13
C VAL A 33 -17.45 -17.47 19.70
N ASP A 34 -18.64 -17.81 19.22
CA ASP A 34 -19.23 -17.30 17.99
C ASP A 34 -19.58 -15.81 18.20
N ALA A 35 -19.03 -14.94 17.36
CA ALA A 35 -19.16 -13.49 17.52
C ALA A 35 -20.60 -12.97 17.37
N GLN A 36 -21.47 -13.70 16.66
CA GLN A 36 -22.85 -13.29 16.43
C GLN A 36 -23.80 -13.75 17.53
N THR A 37 -23.59 -14.97 18.04
CA THR A 37 -24.51 -15.62 18.98
C THR A 37 -24.00 -15.65 20.41
N GLY A 38 -22.69 -15.47 20.62
CA GLY A 38 -22.02 -15.67 21.91
C GLY A 38 -21.95 -17.14 22.35
N ALA A 39 -22.36 -18.09 21.50
CA ALA A 39 -22.29 -19.51 21.81
C ALA A 39 -20.84 -20.00 21.78
N PRO A 40 -20.45 -20.99 22.61
CA PRO A 40 -19.09 -21.54 22.56
C PRO A 40 -18.79 -22.22 21.23
N VAL A 41 -17.60 -21.97 20.68
CA VAL A 41 -17.11 -22.71 19.51
C VAL A 41 -16.52 -24.03 19.99
N ALA A 42 -17.24 -25.14 19.76
CA ALA A 42 -16.91 -26.46 20.29
C ALA A 42 -15.91 -27.25 19.43
N SER A 43 -15.48 -26.73 18.28
CA SER A 43 -14.59 -27.42 17.34
C SER A 43 -13.65 -26.42 16.69
N GLY A 44 -12.35 -26.60 16.92
CA GLY A 44 -11.33 -25.65 16.51
C GLY A 44 -10.06 -25.80 17.33
N ARG A 45 -9.16 -24.83 17.20
CA ARG A 45 -7.85 -24.83 17.84
C ARG A 45 -7.41 -23.42 18.17
N VAL A 46 -6.65 -23.29 19.25
CA VAL A 46 -5.83 -22.12 19.51
C VAL A 46 -4.37 -22.48 19.43
N SER A 47 -3.62 -21.71 18.65
CA SER A 47 -2.18 -21.88 18.47
C SER A 47 -1.41 -20.67 18.99
N VAL A 48 -0.25 -20.94 19.59
CA VAL A 48 0.74 -19.95 19.99
C VAL A 48 1.83 -19.98 18.94
N GLN A 49 1.96 -18.88 18.21
CA GLN A 49 2.84 -18.76 17.06
C GLN A 49 3.94 -17.75 17.35
N ARG A 50 5.15 -18.05 16.90
CA ARG A 50 6.29 -17.15 16.92
C ARG A 50 6.43 -16.54 15.53
N LEU A 51 6.39 -15.21 15.46
CA LEU A 51 6.80 -14.50 14.26
C LEU A 51 8.33 -14.37 14.28
N ASP A 52 9.02 -15.14 13.43
CA ASP A 52 10.36 -14.78 12.98
C ASP A 52 10.22 -14.00 11.67
N PRO A 53 10.59 -12.71 11.62
CA PRO A 53 10.51 -11.92 10.39
C PRO A 53 11.41 -12.42 9.24
N LEU A 54 12.24 -13.44 9.48
CA LEU A 54 13.09 -14.08 8.48
C LEU A 54 12.51 -15.39 7.93
N GLU A 55 11.44 -15.91 8.54
CA GLU A 55 10.74 -17.08 8.03
C GLU A 55 9.46 -16.64 7.32
N GLU A 56 9.23 -17.24 6.15
CA GLU A 56 8.08 -16.96 5.30
C GLU A 56 6.75 -17.27 6.00
N PHE A 57 6.76 -18.22 6.93
CA PHE A 57 5.58 -18.67 7.69
C PHE A 57 5.80 -18.55 9.20
N PRO A 58 4.77 -18.17 9.98
CA PRO A 58 4.85 -18.19 11.44
C PRO A 58 5.16 -19.60 11.96
N GLU A 59 6.08 -19.70 12.91
CA GLU A 59 6.39 -20.97 13.56
C GLU A 59 5.33 -21.27 14.63
N GLN A 60 4.58 -22.36 14.49
CA GLN A 60 3.70 -22.84 15.54
C GLN A 60 4.52 -23.47 16.68
N VAL A 61 4.52 -22.83 17.85
CA VAL A 61 5.32 -23.25 19.01
C VAL A 61 4.55 -24.25 19.88
N ALA A 62 3.25 -24.02 20.04
CA ALA A 62 2.35 -24.89 20.78
C ALA A 62 0.90 -24.67 20.33
N PHE A 63 0.03 -25.64 20.60
CA PHE A 63 -1.40 -25.50 20.32
C PHE A 63 -2.24 -26.28 21.34
N ALA A 64 -3.54 -25.99 21.39
CA ALA A 64 -4.54 -26.78 22.07
C ALA A 64 -5.86 -26.74 21.28
N ASP A 65 -6.54 -27.88 21.20
CA ASP A 65 -7.87 -27.95 20.61
C ASP A 65 -8.92 -27.39 21.59
N LEU A 66 -10.02 -26.86 21.05
CA LEU A 66 -11.11 -26.30 21.84
C LEU A 66 -11.89 -27.41 22.57
N ALA A 67 -12.20 -27.19 23.85
CA ALA A 67 -13.16 -28.01 24.57
C ALA A 67 -14.60 -27.73 24.11
N ALA A 68 -15.53 -28.61 24.44
CA ALA A 68 -16.95 -28.47 24.06
C ALA A 68 -17.61 -27.19 24.62
N ASP A 69 -17.05 -26.60 25.68
CA ASP A 69 -17.49 -25.33 26.26
C ASP A 69 -16.70 -24.11 25.73
N GLY A 70 -15.96 -24.28 24.62
CA GLY A 70 -15.19 -23.23 23.95
C GLY A 70 -13.89 -22.84 24.66
N LYS A 71 -13.58 -23.48 25.80
CA LYS A 71 -12.35 -23.17 26.54
C LYS A 71 -11.15 -23.85 25.93
N TYR A 72 -9.99 -23.22 26.08
CA TYR A 72 -8.72 -23.79 25.68
C TYR A 72 -7.63 -23.49 26.72
N ARG A 73 -6.59 -24.33 26.70
CA ARG A 73 -5.38 -24.12 27.50
C ARG A 73 -4.17 -24.67 26.79
N VAL A 74 -3.38 -23.77 26.21
CA VAL A 74 -2.08 -24.11 25.58
C VAL A 74 -1.02 -24.16 26.66
N THR A 75 -0.28 -25.27 26.77
CA THR A 75 0.74 -25.47 27.81
C THR A 75 2.11 -25.76 27.20
N GLY A 76 3.18 -25.56 27.98
CA GLY A 76 4.54 -25.88 27.54
C GLY A 76 5.15 -24.79 26.65
N VAL A 77 4.59 -23.58 26.70
CA VAL A 77 5.07 -22.44 25.92
C VAL A 77 6.30 -21.84 26.60
N PRO A 78 7.49 -21.82 25.98
CA PRO A 78 8.67 -21.19 26.58
C PRO A 78 8.42 -19.70 26.88
N PRO A 79 8.98 -19.11 27.95
CA PRO A 79 8.81 -17.68 28.20
C PRO A 79 9.24 -16.81 27.02
N GLY A 80 8.45 -15.78 26.70
CA GLY A 80 8.67 -14.86 25.58
C GLY A 80 7.38 -14.26 25.03
N ALA A 81 7.49 -13.39 24.03
CA ALA A 81 6.38 -12.77 23.33
C ALA A 81 5.93 -13.60 22.11
N TYR A 82 4.62 -13.87 22.02
CA TYR A 82 4.03 -14.68 20.96
C TYR A 82 2.76 -14.06 20.38
N ARG A 83 2.37 -14.48 19.18
CA ARG A 83 1.01 -14.31 18.66
C ARG A 83 0.15 -15.47 19.11
N VAL A 84 -1.11 -15.21 19.41
CA VAL A 84 -2.09 -16.25 19.74
C VAL A 84 -3.20 -16.17 18.72
N VAL A 85 -3.46 -17.28 18.04
CA VAL A 85 -4.36 -17.37 16.89
C VAL A 85 -5.40 -18.44 17.15
N ALA A 86 -6.67 -18.11 16.92
CA ALA A 86 -7.79 -19.01 17.07
C ALA A 86 -8.46 -19.28 15.71
N GLU A 87 -8.73 -20.55 15.47
CA GLU A 87 -9.46 -21.07 14.32
C GLU A 87 -10.58 -22.01 14.80
N GLY A 88 -11.64 -22.15 14.01
CA GLY A 88 -12.75 -23.03 14.37
C GLY A 88 -13.69 -23.32 13.22
N TYR A 89 -14.56 -24.29 13.43
CA TYR A 89 -15.63 -24.65 12.50
C TYR A 89 -16.86 -25.15 13.26
N ASP A 90 -18.02 -25.02 12.63
CA ASP A 90 -19.25 -25.66 13.10
C ASP A 90 -19.30 -27.10 12.59
N ALA A 91 -19.14 -28.08 13.49
CA ALA A 91 -19.11 -29.50 13.12
C ALA A 91 -20.42 -30.04 12.52
N ALA A 92 -21.56 -29.35 12.71
CA ALA A 92 -22.84 -29.77 12.14
C ALA A 92 -23.00 -29.30 10.69
N THR A 93 -22.47 -28.13 10.35
CA THR A 93 -22.60 -27.50 9.03
C THR A 93 -21.31 -27.52 8.21
N PHE A 94 -20.19 -27.90 8.82
CA PHE A 94 -18.83 -27.77 8.29
C PHE A 94 -18.47 -26.35 7.82
N THR A 95 -19.20 -25.34 8.32
CA THR A 95 -18.90 -23.94 8.04
C THR A 95 -17.74 -23.48 8.91
N GLU A 96 -16.73 -22.91 8.30
CA GLU A 96 -15.55 -22.39 9.02
C GLU A 96 -15.85 -21.04 9.67
N TYR A 97 -15.16 -20.76 10.75
CA TYR A 97 -15.04 -19.41 11.29
C TYR A 97 -13.77 -18.76 10.72
N ALA A 98 -13.83 -17.45 10.49
CA ALA A 98 -12.66 -16.69 10.10
C ALA A 98 -11.61 -16.74 11.23
N GLU A 99 -10.38 -17.09 10.86
CA GLU A 99 -9.24 -17.06 11.77
C GLU A 99 -9.07 -15.65 12.35
N LYS A 100 -8.72 -15.57 13.64
CA LYS A 100 -8.35 -14.32 14.30
C LYS A 100 -7.11 -14.46 15.16
N ALA A 101 -6.29 -13.42 15.18
CA ALA A 101 -5.22 -13.23 16.14
C ALA A 101 -5.66 -12.29 17.26
N TRP A 102 -5.18 -12.52 18.48
CA TRP A 102 -5.61 -11.74 19.65
C TRP A 102 -5.14 -10.27 19.57
N PRO A 103 -5.95 -9.28 20.00
CA PRO A 103 -7.30 -9.42 20.59
C PRO A 103 -8.46 -9.48 19.60
N ASP A 104 -8.31 -8.95 18.38
CA ASP A 104 -9.36 -8.97 17.34
C ASP A 104 -8.76 -8.69 15.94
N ALA A 105 -7.56 -9.19 15.71
CA ALA A 105 -6.84 -8.99 14.46
C ALA A 105 -7.26 -10.05 13.42
N PRO A 106 -7.46 -9.67 12.15
CA PRO A 106 -7.95 -10.58 11.09
C PRO A 106 -6.91 -11.60 10.60
N GLU A 107 -5.65 -11.47 11.03
CA GLU A 107 -4.55 -12.38 10.72
C GLU A 107 -3.43 -12.29 11.76
N VAL A 108 -2.59 -13.32 11.82
CA VAL A 108 -1.45 -13.43 12.75
C VAL A 108 -0.52 -12.20 12.74
N TYR A 109 -0.25 -11.63 11.56
CA TYR A 109 0.71 -10.54 11.40
C TYR A 109 0.25 -9.22 12.01
N THR A 110 -1.06 -9.02 12.15
CA THR A 110 -1.67 -7.80 12.70
C THR A 110 -2.08 -7.94 14.17
N GLY A 111 -1.93 -9.13 14.77
CA GLY A 111 -2.18 -9.38 16.18
C GLY A 111 -1.21 -8.67 17.13
N ALA A 112 -1.59 -8.57 18.40
CA ALA A 112 -0.73 -8.05 19.46
C ALA A 112 0.17 -9.14 20.06
N ASP A 113 1.28 -8.74 20.69
CA ASP A 113 2.13 -9.65 21.45
C ASP A 113 1.44 -10.08 22.75
N VAL A 114 1.48 -11.38 23.01
CA VAL A 114 1.12 -11.98 24.29
C VAL A 114 2.41 -12.41 24.98
N GLU A 115 2.76 -11.72 26.05
CA GLU A 115 3.91 -12.07 26.88
C GLU A 115 3.58 -13.31 27.72
N VAL A 116 4.33 -14.37 27.49
CA VAL A 116 4.25 -15.63 28.23
C VAL A 116 5.40 -15.72 29.21
N THR A 117 5.08 -15.99 30.47
CA THR A 117 6.07 -16.23 31.54
C THR A 117 5.90 -17.65 32.08
N ALA A 118 6.58 -18.01 33.16
CA ALA A 118 6.31 -19.26 33.87
C ALA A 118 4.89 -19.31 34.48
N ALA A 119 4.25 -18.15 34.70
CA ALA A 119 2.86 -18.05 35.13
C ALA A 119 1.91 -18.12 33.94
N GLU A 120 0.73 -18.71 34.16
CA GLU A 120 -0.31 -18.79 33.14
C GLU A 120 -0.90 -17.42 32.81
N ARG A 121 -0.97 -17.11 31.51
CA ARG A 121 -1.66 -15.92 30.98
C ARG A 121 -3.10 -16.29 30.64
N THR A 122 -4.04 -15.83 31.46
CA THR A 122 -5.49 -16.06 31.28
C THR A 122 -6.17 -14.88 30.58
N GLY A 123 -7.40 -15.04 30.10
CA GLY A 123 -8.22 -13.95 29.52
C GLY A 123 -7.80 -13.58 28.09
N ILE A 124 -7.20 -14.54 27.37
CA ILE A 124 -6.93 -14.41 25.94
C ILE A 124 -8.16 -14.96 25.21
N ASP A 125 -9.24 -14.19 25.21
CA ASP A 125 -10.53 -14.63 24.68
C ASP A 125 -10.69 -14.21 23.21
N PHE A 126 -11.48 -14.97 22.44
CA PHE A 126 -11.75 -14.74 21.03
C PHE A 126 -13.24 -14.77 20.73
N ALA A 127 -13.69 -13.85 19.87
CA ALA A 127 -15.00 -13.90 19.23
C ALA A 127 -14.80 -14.09 17.73
N LEU A 128 -15.03 -15.31 17.24
CA LEU A 128 -14.80 -15.64 15.83
C LEU A 128 -16.03 -15.37 14.98
N ASP A 129 -15.83 -14.73 13.84
CA ASP A 129 -16.88 -14.46 12.87
C ASP A 129 -17.12 -15.67 11.98
N ARG A 130 -18.38 -15.97 11.67
CA ARG A 130 -18.70 -17.00 10.67
C ARG A 130 -18.22 -16.55 9.31
N THR A 131 -17.61 -17.45 8.55
CA THR A 131 -17.33 -17.19 7.13
C THR A 131 -18.62 -17.03 6.33
N GLY A 132 -18.56 -16.22 5.27
CA GLY A 132 -19.63 -16.00 4.32
C GLY A 132 -19.43 -16.79 3.02
N GLU A 133 -20.24 -16.45 2.02
CA GLU A 133 -20.19 -17.08 0.70
C GLU A 133 -20.28 -16.02 -0.41
N LEU A 134 -19.64 -16.27 -1.54
CA LEU A 134 -19.75 -15.46 -2.76
C LEU A 134 -20.44 -16.29 -3.85
N HIS A 135 -21.40 -15.69 -4.55
CA HIS A 135 -22.16 -16.33 -5.62
C HIS A 135 -22.34 -15.38 -6.80
N GLY A 136 -22.27 -15.93 -8.01
CA GLY A 136 -22.56 -15.18 -9.22
C GLY A 136 -22.66 -16.05 -10.46
N ARG A 137 -22.65 -15.38 -11.60
CA ARG A 137 -22.67 -16.00 -12.93
C ARG A 137 -21.59 -15.43 -13.84
N VAL A 138 -20.97 -16.27 -14.65
CA VAL A 138 -20.07 -15.88 -15.73
C VAL A 138 -20.80 -16.10 -17.06
N THR A 139 -20.83 -15.06 -17.88
CA THR A 139 -21.46 -15.07 -19.20
C THR A 139 -20.56 -14.43 -20.25
N ASP A 140 -20.77 -14.80 -21.50
CA ASP A 140 -20.12 -14.19 -22.66
C ASP A 140 -20.73 -12.80 -22.91
N ALA A 141 -19.89 -11.77 -22.98
CA ALA A 141 -20.37 -10.40 -23.13
C ALA A 141 -21.04 -10.10 -24.48
N ALA A 142 -20.69 -10.86 -25.54
CA ALA A 142 -21.23 -10.64 -26.88
C ALA A 142 -22.57 -11.36 -27.10
N THR A 143 -22.74 -12.54 -26.52
CA THR A 143 -23.88 -13.43 -26.76
C THR A 143 -24.82 -13.58 -25.56
N GLY A 144 -24.36 -13.23 -24.35
CA GLY A 144 -25.06 -13.50 -23.09
C GLY A 144 -25.12 -14.98 -22.71
N ALA A 145 -24.45 -15.86 -23.46
CA ALA A 145 -24.41 -17.29 -23.18
C ALA A 145 -23.64 -17.57 -21.88
N PRO A 146 -24.04 -18.58 -21.08
CA PRO A 146 -23.27 -18.98 -19.91
C PRO A 146 -21.87 -19.48 -20.31
N LEU A 147 -20.86 -19.09 -19.54
CA LEU A 147 -19.49 -19.60 -19.69
C LEU A 147 -19.22 -20.63 -18.59
N PRO A 148 -19.17 -21.94 -18.92
CA PRO A 148 -18.78 -22.97 -17.97
C PRO A 148 -17.26 -23.04 -17.81
N SER A 149 -16.82 -23.57 -16.66
CA SER A 149 -15.40 -23.80 -16.35
C SER A 149 -14.52 -22.53 -16.35
N SER A 150 -15.13 -21.36 -16.20
CA SER A 150 -14.42 -20.12 -15.90
C SER A 150 -13.95 -20.16 -14.45
N GLN A 151 -12.67 -19.86 -14.21
CA GLN A 151 -12.09 -19.75 -12.88
C GLN A 151 -12.44 -18.38 -12.29
N VAL A 152 -12.85 -18.37 -11.02
CA VAL A 152 -13.13 -17.18 -10.24
C VAL A 152 -12.20 -17.19 -9.04
N THR A 153 -11.33 -16.20 -8.96
CA THR A 153 -10.33 -16.05 -7.91
C THR A 153 -10.70 -14.84 -7.06
N ALA A 154 -10.87 -15.00 -5.75
CA ALA A 154 -11.15 -13.93 -4.80
C ALA A 154 -9.91 -13.64 -3.94
N GLU A 155 -9.36 -12.45 -4.12
CA GLU A 155 -8.19 -11.93 -3.42
C GLU A 155 -8.62 -10.97 -2.31
N PRO A 156 -8.26 -11.21 -1.04
CA PRO A 156 -8.59 -10.29 0.03
C PRO A 156 -7.82 -8.98 -0.10
N VAL A 157 -8.47 -7.87 0.27
CA VAL A 157 -7.91 -6.52 0.26
C VAL A 157 -7.39 -6.15 1.65
N GLY A 158 -6.17 -5.63 1.73
CA GLY A 158 -5.62 -5.05 2.95
C GLY A 158 -5.03 -6.05 3.94
N ARG A 159 -4.81 -7.30 3.53
CA ARG A 159 -4.03 -8.29 4.29
C ARG A 159 -2.54 -8.18 3.93
N THR A 160 -1.68 -8.29 4.94
CA THR A 160 -0.23 -8.09 4.81
C THR A 160 0.57 -9.40 4.77
N GLY A 161 -0.08 -10.55 5.00
CA GLY A 161 0.51 -11.88 4.91
C GLY A 161 0.28 -12.60 3.58
N TYR A 162 0.94 -13.75 3.41
CA TYR A 162 0.67 -14.68 2.32
C TYR A 162 -0.77 -15.17 2.41
N THR A 163 -1.67 -14.58 1.63
CA THR A 163 -3.08 -14.97 1.63
C THR A 163 -3.38 -15.83 0.42
N ILE A 164 -3.84 -17.06 0.66
CA ILE A 164 -4.29 -17.95 -0.41
C ILE A 164 -5.56 -17.34 -1.01
N ALA A 165 -5.51 -17.05 -2.31
CA ALA A 165 -6.70 -16.62 -3.03
C ALA A 165 -7.74 -17.75 -3.04
N LEU A 166 -9.01 -17.40 -2.83
CA LEU A 166 -10.09 -18.39 -2.82
C LEU A 166 -10.59 -18.61 -4.24
N GLU A 167 -10.78 -19.86 -4.65
CA GLU A 167 -11.09 -20.17 -6.04
C GLU A 167 -12.37 -20.98 -6.22
N ALA A 168 -13.09 -20.73 -7.31
CA ALA A 168 -14.19 -21.57 -7.78
C ALA A 168 -14.23 -21.65 -9.31
N GLY A 169 -14.79 -22.73 -9.84
CA GLY A 169 -15.12 -22.85 -11.26
C GLY A 169 -16.61 -22.61 -11.50
N SER A 170 -16.97 -22.02 -12.64
CA SER A 170 -18.37 -21.92 -13.06
C SER A 170 -18.94 -23.26 -13.58
N ASP A 171 -20.22 -23.53 -13.29
CA ASP A 171 -20.95 -24.72 -13.71
C ASP A 171 -21.42 -24.63 -15.19
N GLY A 172 -22.08 -25.68 -15.69
CA GLY A 172 -22.66 -25.73 -17.05
C GLY A 172 -23.66 -24.61 -17.38
N ALA A 173 -24.22 -23.95 -16.36
CA ALA A 173 -25.10 -22.80 -16.49
C ALA A 173 -24.38 -21.48 -16.20
N GLY A 174 -23.05 -21.48 -16.10
CA GLY A 174 -22.20 -20.33 -15.80
C GLY A 174 -22.23 -19.90 -14.34
N ARG A 175 -22.89 -20.62 -13.43
CA ARG A 175 -22.99 -20.22 -12.02
C ARG A 175 -21.76 -20.66 -11.25
N TRP A 176 -21.28 -19.83 -10.34
CA TRP A 176 -20.12 -20.13 -9.49
C TRP A 176 -20.44 -19.78 -8.04
N ALA A 177 -19.77 -20.46 -7.12
CA ALA A 177 -19.86 -20.18 -5.69
C ALA A 177 -18.52 -20.45 -4.99
N ILE A 178 -18.09 -19.50 -4.16
CA ILE A 178 -16.95 -19.65 -3.24
C ILE A 178 -17.53 -19.67 -1.83
N GLY A 179 -17.35 -20.79 -1.12
CA GLY A 179 -17.72 -20.93 0.29
C GLY A 179 -16.58 -20.61 1.23
N ASN A 180 -16.86 -20.57 2.54
CA ASN A 180 -15.87 -20.31 3.60
C ASN A 180 -15.04 -19.04 3.38
N VAL A 181 -15.67 -17.96 2.89
CA VAL A 181 -14.99 -16.69 2.64
C VAL A 181 -14.96 -15.87 3.92
N PRO A 182 -13.79 -15.55 4.50
CA PRO A 182 -13.72 -14.68 5.67
C PRO A 182 -14.43 -13.33 5.42
N PRO A 183 -15.01 -12.70 6.46
CA PRO A 183 -15.54 -11.36 6.32
C PRO A 183 -14.44 -10.39 5.90
N GLY A 184 -14.74 -9.52 4.93
CA GLY A 184 -13.75 -8.60 4.38
C GLY A 184 -14.09 -8.12 2.98
N ALA A 185 -13.22 -7.28 2.43
CA ALA A 185 -13.28 -6.89 1.02
C ALA A 185 -12.39 -7.78 0.17
N TYR A 186 -12.90 -8.11 -1.01
CA TYR A 186 -12.24 -8.97 -1.97
C TYR A 186 -12.22 -8.33 -3.36
N ARG A 187 -11.12 -8.49 -4.08
CA ARG A 187 -11.06 -8.30 -5.53
C ARG A 187 -11.31 -9.65 -6.17
N LEU A 188 -12.21 -9.70 -7.16
CA LEU A 188 -12.45 -10.94 -7.89
C LEU A 188 -11.89 -10.83 -9.31
N ARG A 189 -11.11 -11.84 -9.70
CA ARG A 189 -10.66 -12.09 -11.07
C ARG A 189 -11.46 -13.23 -11.68
N PHE A 190 -11.95 -13.02 -12.88
CA PHE A 190 -12.66 -14.00 -13.70
C PHE A 190 -11.78 -14.35 -14.90
N SER A 191 -11.45 -15.61 -15.03
CA SER A 191 -10.47 -16.10 -15.98
C SER A 191 -11.10 -17.26 -16.77
N ALA A 192 -10.96 -17.25 -18.10
CA ALA A 192 -11.54 -18.30 -18.91
C ALA A 192 -10.65 -19.54 -18.91
N GLY A 193 -11.27 -20.70 -18.76
CA GLY A 193 -10.56 -21.97 -18.94
C GLY A 193 -9.97 -22.09 -20.35
N TYR A 194 -8.86 -22.81 -20.46
CA TYR A 194 -8.19 -23.07 -21.74
C TYR A 194 -9.12 -23.81 -22.72
N LEU A 195 -9.30 -23.24 -23.92
CA LEU A 195 -9.93 -23.94 -25.03
C LEU A 195 -8.93 -24.91 -25.70
N GLN A 196 -7.64 -24.58 -25.65
CA GLN A 196 -6.46 -25.38 -26.05
C GLN A 196 -5.26 -24.97 -25.18
N PRO A 197 -4.16 -25.74 -25.09
CA PRO A 197 -2.94 -25.31 -24.39
C PRO A 197 -2.48 -23.91 -24.86
N GLY A 198 -2.57 -22.92 -23.97
CA GLY A 198 -2.17 -21.53 -24.27
C GLY A 198 -3.17 -20.68 -25.05
N GLU A 199 -4.42 -21.13 -25.26
CA GLU A 199 -5.49 -20.34 -25.89
C GLU A 199 -6.71 -20.22 -24.97
N ARG A 200 -7.02 -18.98 -24.54
CA ARG A 200 -8.26 -18.61 -23.85
C ARG A 200 -9.26 -18.04 -24.86
N GLY A 201 -10.52 -18.45 -24.78
CA GLY A 201 -11.60 -17.90 -25.61
C GLY A 201 -12.02 -16.48 -25.22
N HIS A 202 -11.76 -16.08 -23.98
CA HIS A 202 -12.20 -14.82 -23.39
C HIS A 202 -11.07 -14.18 -22.60
N ALA A 203 -11.04 -12.85 -22.61
CA ALA A 203 -10.07 -12.09 -21.84
C ALA A 203 -10.44 -12.12 -20.36
N ASP A 204 -9.41 -12.11 -19.51
CA ASP A 204 -9.60 -12.01 -18.07
C ASP A 204 -10.33 -10.70 -17.74
N GLN A 205 -11.23 -10.77 -16.76
CA GLN A 205 -12.05 -9.65 -16.33
C GLN A 205 -12.01 -9.58 -14.81
N TRP A 206 -11.92 -8.38 -14.27
CA TRP A 206 -12.08 -8.12 -12.85
C TRP A 206 -13.54 -7.73 -12.56
N ALA A 207 -14.02 -8.00 -11.35
CA ALA A 207 -15.40 -7.72 -10.94
C ALA A 207 -15.88 -6.34 -11.42
N PHE A 208 -17.14 -6.28 -11.87
CA PHE A 208 -17.78 -5.07 -12.42
C PHE A 208 -17.13 -4.54 -13.70
N ALA A 209 -16.66 -5.45 -14.56
CA ALA A 209 -16.14 -5.16 -15.89
C ALA A 209 -14.87 -4.30 -15.94
N ARG A 210 -13.99 -4.48 -14.94
CA ARG A 210 -12.69 -3.80 -14.88
C ARG A 210 -11.62 -4.61 -15.62
N SER A 211 -10.69 -3.92 -16.28
CA SER A 211 -9.66 -4.53 -17.13
C SER A 211 -8.37 -4.89 -16.39
N SER A 212 -8.18 -4.38 -15.16
CA SER A 212 -6.93 -4.53 -14.41
C SER A 212 -7.19 -4.62 -12.92
N ARG A 213 -6.25 -5.27 -12.21
CA ARG A 213 -6.28 -5.46 -10.75
C ARG A 213 -6.42 -4.14 -9.99
N ALA A 214 -5.68 -3.12 -10.43
CA ALA A 214 -5.65 -1.79 -9.80
C ALA A 214 -6.97 -1.02 -9.93
N SER A 215 -7.78 -1.32 -10.94
CA SER A 215 -9.07 -0.68 -11.18
C SER A 215 -10.27 -1.49 -10.66
N ALA A 216 -10.03 -2.68 -10.07
CA ALA A 216 -11.06 -3.59 -9.60
C ALA A 216 -11.86 -3.01 -8.42
N ASP A 217 -13.19 -2.96 -8.56
CA ASP A 217 -14.09 -2.62 -7.46
C ASP A 217 -14.12 -3.77 -6.42
N HIS A 218 -14.25 -3.43 -5.14
CA HIS A 218 -14.21 -4.42 -4.06
C HIS A 218 -15.60 -5.02 -3.79
N VAL A 219 -15.64 -6.34 -3.60
CA VAL A 219 -16.81 -7.07 -3.13
C VAL A 219 -16.69 -7.31 -1.64
N VAL A 220 -17.66 -6.83 -0.87
CA VAL A 220 -17.70 -6.99 0.58
C VAL A 220 -18.45 -8.27 0.94
N VAL A 221 -17.81 -9.10 1.76
CA VAL A 221 -18.41 -10.29 2.38
C VAL A 221 -18.65 -9.99 3.86
N SER A 222 -19.89 -10.18 4.29
CA SER A 222 -20.29 -10.03 5.71
C SER A 222 -20.33 -11.40 6.40
N ALA A 223 -20.11 -11.41 7.71
CA ALA A 223 -20.08 -12.64 8.50
C ALA A 223 -21.35 -13.49 8.36
N GLY A 224 -21.17 -14.77 8.02
CA GLY A 224 -22.26 -15.73 7.81
C GLY A 224 -23.20 -15.43 6.65
N ALA A 225 -22.92 -14.41 5.82
CA ALA A 225 -23.82 -13.97 4.76
C ALA A 225 -23.39 -14.50 3.39
N ALA A 226 -24.37 -14.89 2.58
CA ALA A 226 -24.18 -15.17 1.16
C ALA A 226 -24.33 -13.89 0.34
N ARG A 227 -23.24 -13.42 -0.26
CA ARG A 227 -23.25 -12.32 -1.23
C ARG A 227 -23.54 -12.87 -2.62
N ARG A 228 -24.71 -12.53 -3.17
CA ARG A 228 -25.18 -12.97 -4.49
C ARG A 228 -25.14 -11.84 -5.52
N GLY A 229 -25.25 -12.21 -6.80
CA GLY A 229 -25.33 -11.26 -7.92
C GLY A 229 -23.97 -10.66 -8.28
N VAL A 230 -22.88 -11.37 -7.96
CA VAL A 230 -21.52 -10.97 -8.36
C VAL A 230 -21.27 -11.51 -9.76
N ASP A 231 -21.95 -10.95 -10.76
CA ASP A 231 -21.93 -11.48 -12.12
C ASP A 231 -20.78 -10.88 -12.95
N ALA A 232 -20.24 -11.67 -13.88
CA ALA A 232 -19.20 -11.29 -14.81
C ALA A 232 -19.65 -11.53 -16.27
N MET A 233 -19.32 -10.58 -17.14
CA MET A 233 -19.59 -10.62 -18.58
C MET A 233 -18.25 -10.55 -19.32
N MET A 234 -17.66 -11.70 -19.61
CA MET A 234 -16.32 -11.79 -20.18
C MET A 234 -16.34 -11.51 -21.68
N ALA A 235 -15.50 -10.58 -22.12
CA ALA A 235 -15.36 -10.26 -23.54
C ALA A 235 -14.55 -11.36 -24.26
N PRO A 236 -14.86 -11.66 -25.54
CA PRO A 236 -14.00 -12.52 -26.35
C PRO A 236 -12.55 -12.01 -26.34
N ALA A 237 -11.60 -12.93 -26.22
CA ALA A 237 -10.19 -12.59 -26.24
C ALA A 237 -9.76 -12.18 -27.65
N SER A 238 -8.99 -11.11 -27.75
CA SER A 238 -8.20 -10.77 -28.93
C SER A 238 -6.71 -10.87 -28.60
N SER A 239 -5.87 -10.58 -29.59
CA SER A 239 -4.41 -10.54 -29.39
C SER A 239 -3.79 -9.40 -30.17
N VAL A 240 -2.64 -8.95 -29.68
CA VAL A 240 -1.79 -7.99 -30.38
C VAL A 240 -0.45 -8.66 -30.63
N SER A 241 0.05 -8.59 -31.86
CA SER A 241 1.32 -9.17 -32.23
C SER A 241 2.16 -8.23 -33.08
N GLY A 242 3.46 -8.45 -33.03
CA GLY A 242 4.42 -7.55 -33.62
C GLY A 242 5.82 -8.16 -33.71
N ALA A 243 6.77 -7.30 -34.08
CA ALA A 243 8.18 -7.62 -34.09
C ALA A 243 8.98 -6.50 -33.42
N VAL A 244 10.00 -6.86 -32.66
CA VAL A 244 11.01 -5.93 -32.16
C VAL A 244 12.25 -6.03 -33.05
N THR A 245 12.74 -4.87 -33.48
CA THR A 245 13.91 -4.76 -34.35
C THR A 245 14.94 -3.81 -33.77
N ASP A 246 16.19 -3.98 -34.15
CA ASP A 246 17.27 -3.04 -33.89
C ASP A 246 17.00 -1.76 -34.71
N ALA A 247 17.00 -0.60 -34.05
CA ALA A 247 16.62 0.68 -34.68
C ALA A 247 17.57 1.12 -35.81
N GLU A 248 18.84 0.70 -35.77
CA GLU A 248 19.86 1.09 -36.75
C GLU A 248 19.90 0.12 -37.94
N THR A 249 19.89 -1.18 -37.66
CA THR A 249 20.11 -2.23 -38.66
C THR A 249 18.82 -2.86 -39.19
N GLY A 250 17.70 -2.70 -38.47
CA GLY A 250 16.44 -3.38 -38.75
C GLY A 250 16.46 -4.89 -38.47
N ALA A 251 17.54 -5.42 -37.87
CA ALA A 251 17.64 -6.83 -37.53
C ALA A 251 16.66 -7.21 -36.40
N PRO A 252 16.13 -8.44 -36.38
CA PRO A 252 15.24 -8.89 -35.30
C PRO A 252 15.96 -8.96 -33.95
N VAL A 253 15.26 -8.60 -32.87
CA VAL A 253 15.79 -8.59 -31.49
C VAL A 253 15.03 -9.61 -30.63
N PRO A 254 15.66 -10.73 -30.22
CA PRO A 254 15.08 -11.69 -29.30
C PRO A 254 15.23 -11.28 -27.82
N GLY A 255 14.44 -11.89 -26.93
CA GLY A 255 14.60 -11.78 -25.47
C GLY A 255 14.02 -10.53 -24.82
N ILE A 256 13.23 -9.71 -25.54
CA ILE A 256 12.53 -8.53 -25.00
C ILE A 256 11.16 -8.95 -24.48
N CYS A 257 10.86 -8.54 -23.25
CA CYS A 257 9.53 -8.64 -22.64
C CYS A 257 8.63 -7.49 -23.11
N VAL A 258 7.41 -7.83 -23.51
CA VAL A 258 6.41 -6.90 -24.02
C VAL A 258 5.18 -6.92 -23.13
N THR A 259 4.90 -5.80 -22.47
CA THR A 259 3.80 -5.67 -21.50
C THR A 259 2.76 -4.68 -22.00
N ALA A 260 1.49 -5.09 -21.99
CA ALA A 260 0.38 -4.21 -22.36
C ALA A 260 -0.08 -3.39 -21.14
N HIS A 261 -0.41 -2.13 -21.36
CA HIS A 261 -0.97 -1.22 -20.36
C HIS A 261 -2.31 -0.67 -20.88
N ASP A 262 -3.33 -0.66 -20.02
CA ASP A 262 -4.63 -0.08 -20.36
C ASP A 262 -4.60 1.47 -20.39
N ALA A 263 -5.75 2.09 -20.68
CA ALA A 263 -5.87 3.55 -20.76
C ALA A 263 -5.56 4.28 -19.45
N SER A 264 -5.60 3.60 -18.29
CA SER A 264 -5.20 4.15 -16.99
C SER A 264 -3.69 4.08 -16.74
N GLY A 265 -2.94 3.41 -17.62
CA GLY A 265 -1.52 3.12 -17.44
C GLY A 265 -1.25 1.85 -16.61
N SER A 266 -2.30 1.14 -16.18
CA SER A 266 -2.17 -0.10 -15.43
C SER A 266 -1.70 -1.22 -16.36
N ALA A 267 -0.67 -1.96 -15.95
CA ALA A 267 -0.22 -3.15 -16.66
C ALA A 267 -1.33 -4.22 -16.65
N ILE A 268 -1.49 -4.89 -17.78
CA ILE A 268 -2.30 -6.10 -17.88
C ILE A 268 -1.39 -7.24 -17.43
N GLU A 269 -1.58 -7.67 -16.19
CA GLU A 269 -0.86 -8.83 -15.64
C GLU A 269 -1.27 -10.09 -16.43
N PRO A 270 -0.31 -10.89 -16.91
CA PRO A 270 -0.63 -12.19 -17.46
C PRO A 270 -1.26 -13.06 -16.36
N GLY A 271 -2.16 -13.97 -16.73
CA GLY A 271 -2.73 -14.90 -15.75
C GLY A 271 -1.65 -15.77 -15.09
N GLU A 272 -1.95 -16.42 -13.96
CA GLU A 272 -0.98 -17.22 -13.14
C GLU A 272 -0.27 -18.38 -13.87
N ASN A 273 -0.57 -18.59 -15.15
CA ASN A 273 0.04 -19.61 -16.01
C ASN A 273 0.40 -19.06 -17.40
N GLU A 274 0.38 -17.74 -17.58
CA GLU A 274 0.79 -17.06 -18.79
C GLU A 274 2.13 -16.37 -18.52
N PHE A 275 3.14 -16.67 -19.34
CA PHE A 275 4.39 -15.94 -19.29
C PHE A 275 4.21 -14.59 -19.98
N GLU A 276 4.93 -13.57 -19.52
CA GLU A 276 5.05 -12.30 -20.25
C GLU A 276 5.41 -12.55 -21.73
N ALA A 277 4.89 -11.73 -22.64
CA ALA A 277 5.15 -11.91 -24.06
C ALA A 277 6.63 -11.60 -24.35
N VAL A 278 7.43 -12.64 -24.60
CA VAL A 278 8.85 -12.49 -24.95
C VAL A 278 9.04 -12.59 -26.46
N THR A 279 9.85 -11.72 -27.03
CA THR A 279 10.23 -11.78 -28.44
C THR A 279 11.08 -13.01 -28.73
N ASP A 280 10.71 -13.78 -29.76
CA ASP A 280 11.46 -14.96 -30.21
C ASP A 280 12.71 -14.59 -31.05
N VAL A 281 13.38 -15.60 -31.60
CA VAL A 281 14.59 -15.42 -32.45
C VAL A 281 14.35 -14.59 -33.73
N ALA A 282 13.11 -14.44 -34.17
CA ALA A 282 12.71 -13.57 -35.26
C ALA A 282 12.25 -12.19 -34.77
N GLY A 283 12.43 -11.89 -33.49
CA GLY A 283 11.96 -10.68 -32.82
C GLY A 283 10.44 -10.64 -32.65
N ALA A 284 9.73 -11.72 -33.01
CA ALA A 284 8.28 -11.74 -33.03
C ALA A 284 7.71 -11.93 -31.63
N TRP A 285 6.65 -11.22 -31.30
CA TRP A 285 5.97 -11.28 -30.02
C TRP A 285 4.45 -11.27 -30.20
N ARG A 286 3.73 -11.77 -29.20
CA ARG A 286 2.27 -11.74 -29.14
C ARG A 286 1.80 -11.62 -27.70
N VAL A 287 1.04 -10.56 -27.41
CA VAL A 287 0.33 -10.38 -26.14
C VAL A 287 -1.11 -10.87 -26.30
N ARG A 288 -1.53 -11.75 -25.39
CA ARG A 288 -2.88 -12.33 -25.31
C ARG A 288 -3.12 -12.91 -23.90
N PRO A 289 -4.38 -13.00 -23.44
CA PRO A 289 -5.58 -12.45 -24.08
C PRO A 289 -5.73 -10.94 -23.80
N LEU A 290 -6.25 -10.18 -24.76
CA LEU A 290 -6.62 -8.77 -24.57
C LEU A 290 -8.11 -8.56 -24.85
N ALA A 291 -8.79 -7.85 -23.96
CA ALA A 291 -10.15 -7.41 -24.20
C ALA A 291 -10.18 -6.32 -25.30
N THR A 292 -11.38 -6.02 -25.81
CA THR A 292 -11.54 -4.86 -26.69
C THR A 292 -11.25 -3.58 -25.90
N GLY A 293 -10.39 -2.71 -26.41
CA GLY A 293 -9.96 -1.54 -25.67
C GLY A 293 -8.81 -0.80 -26.34
N VAL A 294 -8.26 0.19 -25.64
CA VAL A 294 -7.10 0.96 -26.11
C VAL A 294 -5.93 0.68 -25.17
N TYR A 295 -4.81 0.24 -25.74
CA TYR A 295 -3.63 -0.21 -25.00
C TYR A 295 -2.37 0.52 -25.45
N ARG A 296 -1.36 0.58 -24.58
CA ARG A 296 0.03 0.93 -24.93
C ARG A 296 0.96 -0.20 -24.51
N PHE A 297 2.16 -0.25 -25.06
CA PHE A 297 3.09 -1.35 -24.83
C PHE A 297 4.43 -0.85 -24.30
N ALA A 298 4.90 -1.44 -23.21
CA ALA A 298 6.26 -1.31 -22.72
C ALA A 298 7.12 -2.43 -23.28
N TYR A 299 8.41 -2.15 -23.49
CA TYR A 299 9.41 -3.09 -23.98
C TYR A 299 10.61 -3.03 -23.05
N THR A 300 10.91 -4.12 -22.36
CA THR A 300 11.98 -4.17 -21.36
C THR A 300 12.73 -5.49 -21.44
N ASP A 301 13.91 -5.55 -20.83
CA ASP A 301 14.52 -6.83 -20.51
C ASP A 301 13.66 -7.58 -19.47
N CYS A 302 13.63 -8.91 -19.54
CA CYS A 302 12.80 -9.74 -18.66
C CYS A 302 13.42 -9.93 -17.26
N SER A 303 12.64 -9.77 -16.16
CA SER A 303 13.07 -10.04 -14.76
C SER A 303 11.88 -10.29 -13.79
N PRO A 304 11.86 -11.30 -12.86
CA PRO A 304 12.81 -12.39 -12.61
C PRO A 304 12.27 -13.86 -12.82
N ALA A 305 13.01 -14.64 -13.64
CA ALA A 305 13.20 -16.13 -13.71
C ALA A 305 12.02 -17.10 -14.04
N PRO A 306 12.27 -18.37 -14.53
CA PRO A 306 13.55 -19.10 -14.71
C PRO A 306 13.77 -19.80 -16.09
N VAL A 307 15.03 -19.99 -16.53
CA VAL A 307 15.66 -21.31 -16.81
C VAL A 307 17.15 -21.18 -17.20
N GLY A 308 18.05 -21.60 -16.28
CA GLY A 308 19.39 -22.07 -16.62
C GLY A 308 20.56 -21.19 -16.14
N PRO A 309 21.68 -21.80 -15.72
CA PRO A 309 22.91 -21.07 -15.40
C PRO A 309 23.53 -20.50 -16.69
N GLY A 310 23.60 -19.16 -16.79
CA GLY A 310 24.39 -18.47 -17.83
C GLY A 310 23.62 -17.58 -18.83
N ALA A 311 22.31 -17.39 -18.70
CA ALA A 311 21.59 -16.40 -19.53
C ALA A 311 21.94 -14.98 -19.08
N ALA A 312 22.50 -14.17 -20.00
CA ALA A 312 22.71 -12.74 -19.76
C ALA A 312 21.34 -12.04 -19.70
N PHE A 313 21.05 -11.40 -18.57
CA PHE A 313 19.81 -10.67 -18.27
C PHE A 313 19.68 -9.33 -19.03
N ASP A 314 20.42 -9.16 -20.13
CA ASP A 314 20.70 -7.87 -20.76
C ASP A 314 20.74 -8.08 -22.27
N THR A 315 19.69 -7.68 -22.97
CA THR A 315 19.68 -7.77 -24.45
C THR A 315 20.61 -6.72 -25.07
N GLY A 316 21.06 -5.74 -24.29
CA GLY A 316 21.88 -4.62 -24.74
C GLY A 316 21.06 -3.52 -25.43
N TYR A 317 19.73 -3.53 -25.30
CA TYR A 317 18.81 -2.54 -25.86
C TYR A 317 18.17 -1.70 -24.76
N LEU A 318 17.97 -0.42 -25.03
CA LEU A 318 17.32 0.48 -24.08
C LEU A 318 15.85 0.10 -23.89
N PRO A 319 15.34 0.09 -22.66
CA PRO A 319 13.92 -0.14 -22.42
C PRO A 319 13.10 1.01 -23.01
N ARG A 320 11.91 0.69 -23.51
CA ARG A 320 10.93 1.67 -23.97
C ARG A 320 9.71 1.63 -23.06
N PRO A 321 9.45 2.66 -22.24
CA PRO A 321 8.28 2.69 -21.37
C PRO A 321 7.00 2.83 -22.20
N PHE A 322 5.87 2.37 -21.65
CA PHE A 322 4.58 2.38 -22.36
C PHE A 322 4.12 3.81 -22.74
N THR A 323 4.58 4.84 -22.02
CA THR A 323 4.26 6.25 -22.28
C THR A 323 4.76 6.75 -23.63
N ASP A 324 5.81 6.12 -24.16
CA ASP A 324 6.50 6.59 -25.36
C ASP A 324 5.89 6.02 -26.65
N GLY A 325 4.99 5.03 -26.51
CA GLY A 325 4.30 4.36 -27.60
C GLY A 325 2.92 4.98 -27.93
N PRO A 326 2.49 4.97 -29.20
CA PRO A 326 1.14 5.36 -29.55
C PRO A 326 0.11 4.35 -29.00
N PRO A 327 -1.11 4.79 -28.68
CA PRO A 327 -2.19 3.88 -28.31
C PRO A 327 -2.60 2.97 -29.48
N VAL A 328 -2.83 1.69 -29.18
CA VAL A 328 -3.31 0.66 -30.10
C VAL A 328 -4.74 0.31 -29.73
N THR A 329 -5.67 0.42 -30.69
CA THR A 329 -7.07 0.02 -30.49
C THR A 329 -7.24 -1.46 -30.84
N VAL A 330 -7.63 -2.25 -29.85
CA VAL A 330 -7.90 -3.69 -29.98
C VAL A 330 -9.40 -3.89 -30.11
N GLY A 331 -9.80 -4.50 -31.23
CA GLY A 331 -11.19 -4.93 -31.49
C GLY A 331 -11.36 -6.44 -31.28
N THR A 332 -12.44 -7.00 -31.81
CA THR A 332 -12.71 -8.45 -31.76
C THR A 332 -11.79 -9.27 -32.68
N ALA A 333 -11.14 -8.63 -33.65
CA ALA A 333 -10.11 -9.23 -34.48
C ALA A 333 -8.70 -8.94 -33.92
N PRO A 334 -7.74 -9.87 -34.07
CA PRO A 334 -6.35 -9.64 -33.70
C PRO A 334 -5.74 -8.43 -34.42
N VAL A 335 -4.87 -7.70 -33.73
CA VAL A 335 -4.01 -6.67 -34.34
C VAL A 335 -2.64 -7.29 -34.61
N GLU A 336 -2.15 -7.18 -35.84
CA GLU A 336 -0.88 -7.79 -36.25
C GLU A 336 0.04 -6.76 -36.91
N GLY A 337 1.35 -7.03 -36.89
CA GLY A 337 2.34 -6.25 -37.60
C GLY A 337 2.80 -4.97 -36.89
N LEU A 338 2.69 -4.90 -35.55
CA LEU A 338 3.30 -3.81 -34.80
C LEU A 338 4.83 -3.96 -34.78
N THR A 339 5.53 -3.11 -35.53
CA THR A 339 7.00 -3.09 -35.50
C THR A 339 7.51 -2.07 -34.51
N GLN A 340 8.37 -2.51 -33.59
CA GLN A 340 8.99 -1.69 -32.58
C GLN A 340 10.52 -1.66 -32.76
N PRO A 341 11.11 -0.57 -33.28
CA PRO A 341 12.55 -0.39 -33.24
C PRO A 341 13.03 -0.06 -31.82
N LEU A 342 14.09 -0.72 -31.33
CA LEU A 342 14.77 -0.39 -30.07
C LEU A 342 16.19 0.08 -30.32
N ASP A 343 16.60 1.11 -29.59
CA ASP A 343 17.95 1.66 -29.62
C ASP A 343 18.90 0.81 -28.78
N ARG A 344 20.15 0.68 -29.22
CA ARG A 344 21.18 -0.02 -28.44
C ARG A 344 21.61 0.80 -27.23
N GLY A 345 21.68 0.14 -26.08
CA GLY A 345 22.40 0.67 -24.92
C GLY A 345 23.90 0.45 -25.06
N GLY A 346 24.68 1.23 -24.34
CA GLY A 346 26.08 0.90 -24.06
C GLY A 346 26.19 -0.05 -22.88
N ALA A 347 27.41 -0.52 -22.61
CA ALA A 347 27.69 -1.41 -21.50
C ALA A 347 28.99 -1.04 -20.77
N ILE A 348 29.08 -1.41 -19.50
CA ILE A 348 30.27 -1.30 -18.66
C ILE A 348 30.64 -2.70 -18.17
N ARG A 349 31.92 -3.07 -18.24
CA ARG A 349 32.42 -4.34 -17.71
C ARG A 349 33.66 -4.14 -16.84
N GLY A 350 33.76 -4.95 -15.80
CA GLY A 350 34.95 -5.07 -14.98
C GLY A 350 34.93 -6.30 -14.09
N VAL A 351 35.82 -6.31 -13.11
CA VAL A 351 35.96 -7.34 -12.08
C VAL A 351 35.95 -6.70 -10.70
N VAL A 352 35.31 -7.37 -9.74
CA VAL A 352 35.37 -7.01 -8.32
C VAL A 352 36.40 -7.89 -7.62
N THR A 353 37.30 -7.26 -6.87
CA THR A 353 38.29 -7.95 -6.04
C THR A 353 38.22 -7.53 -4.57
N ARG A 354 38.71 -8.39 -3.68
CA ARG A 354 38.95 -8.11 -2.26
C ARG A 354 40.27 -8.74 -1.86
N THR A 355 41.23 -7.94 -1.40
CA THR A 355 42.61 -8.31 -1.10
C THR A 355 43.26 -9.10 -2.24
N GLY A 356 42.96 -8.70 -3.49
CA GLY A 356 43.44 -9.33 -4.71
C GLY A 356 42.73 -10.63 -5.12
N ARG A 357 41.70 -11.09 -4.38
CA ARG A 357 40.87 -12.25 -4.75
C ARG A 357 39.57 -11.79 -5.40
N ARG A 358 39.06 -12.54 -6.38
CA ARG A 358 37.78 -12.25 -7.05
C ARG A 358 36.61 -12.43 -6.06
N VAL A 359 35.65 -11.51 -6.09
CA VAL A 359 34.49 -11.54 -5.18
C VAL A 359 33.24 -11.91 -5.97
N PRO A 360 32.72 -13.14 -5.83
CA PRO A 360 31.44 -13.53 -6.41
C PRO A 360 30.26 -12.92 -5.63
N ASN A 361 29.10 -12.79 -6.29
CA ASN A 361 27.85 -12.28 -5.71
C ASN A 361 27.90 -10.85 -5.11
N ALA A 362 28.97 -10.09 -5.37
CA ALA A 362 29.00 -8.67 -5.04
C ALA A 362 28.06 -7.90 -5.98
N CYS A 363 27.40 -6.86 -5.46
CA CYS A 363 26.48 -6.05 -6.22
C CYS A 363 27.20 -4.87 -6.85
N VAL A 364 27.11 -4.70 -8.16
CA VAL A 364 27.68 -3.59 -8.90
C VAL A 364 26.56 -2.75 -9.51
N ALA A 365 26.66 -1.44 -9.39
CA ALA A 365 25.64 -0.51 -9.87
C ALA A 365 26.24 0.64 -10.69
N ALA A 366 25.56 1.03 -11.76
CA ALA A 366 25.79 2.29 -12.49
C ALA A 366 24.87 3.37 -11.91
N VAL A 367 25.46 4.50 -11.54
CA VAL A 367 24.80 5.64 -10.92
C VAL A 367 24.94 6.86 -11.84
N ASP A 368 23.84 7.54 -12.13
CA ASP A 368 23.83 8.74 -12.98
C ASP A 368 24.37 9.99 -12.25
N ALA A 369 24.26 11.15 -12.90
CA ALA A 369 24.73 12.42 -12.35
C ALA A 369 23.88 12.93 -11.17
N ASP A 370 22.61 12.55 -11.12
CA ASP A 370 21.63 12.95 -10.11
C ASP A 370 21.65 12.00 -8.90
N GLY A 371 22.41 10.91 -8.98
CA GLY A 371 22.56 9.90 -7.94
C GLY A 371 21.61 8.71 -8.11
N GLY A 372 20.83 8.66 -9.19
CA GLY A 372 19.93 7.57 -9.51
C GLY A 372 20.69 6.32 -9.93
N VAL A 373 20.26 5.16 -9.42
CA VAL A 373 20.77 3.86 -9.86
C VAL A 373 20.07 3.49 -11.18
N VAL A 374 20.85 3.36 -12.25
CA VAL A 374 20.33 3.11 -13.62
C VAL A 374 20.40 1.63 -14.00
N ALA A 375 21.40 0.91 -13.49
CA ALA A 375 21.51 -0.53 -13.69
C ALA A 375 22.27 -1.18 -12.54
N THR A 376 21.90 -2.42 -12.22
CA THR A 376 22.49 -3.20 -11.12
C THR A 376 22.73 -4.65 -11.55
N ARG A 377 23.86 -5.23 -11.15
CA ARG A 377 24.22 -6.63 -11.42
C ARG A 377 25.03 -7.26 -10.31
N ARG A 378 24.77 -8.54 -10.04
CA ARG A 378 25.66 -9.41 -9.24
C ARG A 378 26.89 -9.81 -10.05
N THR A 379 28.03 -9.87 -9.39
CA THR A 379 29.22 -10.49 -9.97
C THR A 379 29.03 -12.00 -10.08
N VAL A 380 29.59 -12.59 -11.13
CA VAL A 380 29.44 -14.02 -11.43
C VAL A 380 30.02 -14.87 -10.29
N ALA A 381 29.20 -15.79 -9.80
CA ALA A 381 29.61 -16.84 -8.87
C ALA A 381 30.08 -18.09 -9.65
N ALA A 382 31.39 -18.27 -9.74
CA ALA A 382 32.01 -19.43 -10.38
C ALA A 382 33.18 -19.94 -9.53
N ALA A 383 33.78 -21.08 -9.91
CA ALA A 383 34.97 -21.58 -9.25
C ALA A 383 36.12 -20.56 -9.34
N ASP A 384 37.02 -20.52 -8.34
CA ASP A 384 38.13 -19.56 -8.31
C ASP A 384 39.06 -19.63 -9.54
N SER A 385 39.15 -20.79 -10.18
CA SER A 385 39.91 -20.97 -11.43
C SER A 385 39.21 -20.43 -12.67
N ASP A 386 37.93 -20.04 -12.57
CA ASP A 386 37.15 -19.49 -13.67
C ASP A 386 37.45 -17.98 -13.84
N PRO A 387 37.90 -17.52 -15.02
CA PRO A 387 38.16 -16.10 -15.26
C PRO A 387 36.90 -15.22 -15.19
N ALA A 388 35.70 -15.79 -15.31
CA ALA A 388 34.43 -15.09 -15.13
C ALA A 388 34.14 -14.78 -13.66
N ASN A 389 34.70 -15.53 -12.70
CA ASN A 389 34.44 -15.36 -11.28
C ASN A 389 34.70 -13.90 -10.84
N GLY A 390 33.76 -13.29 -10.13
CA GLY A 390 33.84 -11.89 -9.71
C GLY A 390 33.74 -10.85 -10.84
N GLY A 391 33.52 -11.26 -12.09
CA GLY A 391 33.26 -10.37 -13.22
C GLY A 391 31.81 -9.87 -13.24
N TYR A 392 31.59 -8.70 -13.84
CA TYR A 392 30.26 -8.12 -14.05
C TYR A 392 30.14 -7.41 -15.41
N VAL A 393 28.92 -7.29 -15.92
CA VAL A 393 28.58 -6.48 -17.10
C VAL A 393 27.27 -5.73 -16.83
N LEU A 394 27.32 -4.40 -16.74
CA LEU A 394 26.15 -3.52 -16.70
C LEU A 394 25.82 -3.13 -18.15
N GLY A 395 24.79 -3.70 -18.75
CA GLY A 395 24.37 -3.36 -20.11
C GLY A 395 23.12 -2.48 -20.14
N SER A 396 22.61 -2.27 -21.35
CA SER A 396 21.40 -1.47 -21.64
C SER A 396 21.42 -0.07 -21.03
N LEU A 397 22.62 0.53 -20.96
CA LEU A 397 22.81 1.87 -20.40
C LEU A 397 22.62 2.94 -21.50
N PRO A 398 21.81 3.99 -21.26
CA PRO A 398 21.78 5.15 -22.14
C PRO A 398 23.18 5.76 -22.31
N PRO A 399 23.53 6.35 -23.47
CA PRO A 399 24.81 7.03 -23.62
C PRO A 399 24.92 8.19 -22.63
N GLY A 400 26.04 8.26 -21.90
CA GLY A 400 26.17 9.19 -20.78
C GLY A 400 27.43 8.96 -19.95
N ALA A 401 27.54 9.70 -18.85
CA ALA A 401 28.63 9.56 -17.88
C ALA A 401 28.07 9.00 -16.57
N TYR A 402 28.58 7.85 -16.15
CA TYR A 402 28.09 7.12 -14.98
C TYR A 402 29.19 6.96 -13.95
N ARG A 403 28.82 6.92 -12.67
CA ARG A 403 29.71 6.45 -11.60
C ARG A 403 29.39 5.00 -11.33
N VAL A 404 30.41 4.19 -11.09
CA VAL A 404 30.23 2.76 -10.85
C VAL A 404 30.58 2.45 -9.40
N ARG A 405 29.66 1.78 -8.71
CA ARG A 405 29.74 1.38 -7.31
C ARG A 405 29.74 -0.13 -7.19
N VAL A 406 30.41 -0.65 -6.17
CA VAL A 406 30.22 -2.02 -5.68
C VAL A 406 29.86 -2.03 -4.19
N THR A 407 28.93 -2.92 -3.84
CA THR A 407 28.57 -3.30 -2.47
C THR A 407 28.69 -4.82 -2.31
N GLU A 408 28.84 -5.28 -1.07
CA GLU A 408 28.93 -6.72 -0.80
C GLU A 408 27.59 -7.45 -0.99
N ARG A 409 26.47 -6.74 -0.90
CA ARG A 409 25.09 -7.25 -1.08
C ARG A 409 24.28 -6.36 -2.01
N CYS A 410 23.24 -6.93 -2.61
CA CYS A 410 22.31 -6.23 -3.48
C CYS A 410 21.20 -5.55 -2.68
N GLU A 411 20.53 -4.59 -3.31
CA GLU A 411 19.49 -3.76 -2.69
C GLU A 411 18.18 -4.55 -2.48
N ASP A 412 17.99 -5.60 -3.26
CA ASP A 412 16.88 -6.57 -3.23
C ASP A 412 17.17 -7.81 -2.36
N ASP A 413 18.36 -7.90 -1.74
CA ASP A 413 18.67 -9.01 -0.84
C ASP A 413 17.83 -8.90 0.44
N GLU A 414 17.17 -10.01 0.83
CA GLU A 414 16.48 -10.10 2.10
C GLU A 414 17.40 -9.70 3.28
N PRO A 415 16.92 -8.94 4.28
CA PRO A 415 17.73 -8.52 5.41
C PRO A 415 18.25 -9.73 6.20
N THR A 416 19.53 -10.06 6.09
CA THR A 416 20.10 -11.19 6.85
C THR A 416 20.75 -10.74 8.16
N ARG A 417 20.94 -11.69 9.09
CA ARG A 417 21.70 -11.48 10.34
C ARG A 417 23.22 -11.41 10.12
N GLU A 418 23.71 -11.62 8.89
CA GLU A 418 25.14 -11.70 8.63
C GLU A 418 25.77 -10.31 8.46
N PRO A 419 26.82 -9.99 9.23
CA PRO A 419 27.50 -8.70 9.16
C PRO A 419 28.15 -8.48 7.78
N LEU A 420 28.02 -7.27 7.22
CA LEU A 420 28.84 -6.85 6.09
C LEU A 420 30.30 -6.70 6.56
N SER A 421 31.22 -7.17 5.73
CA SER A 421 32.65 -7.21 5.98
C SER A 421 33.41 -6.05 5.32
N ALA A 422 32.85 -5.47 4.25
CA ALA A 422 33.46 -4.36 3.53
C ALA A 422 32.50 -3.17 3.35
N ALA A 423 33.05 -1.96 3.38
CA ALA A 423 32.32 -0.75 2.99
C ALA A 423 32.11 -0.70 1.47
N PRO A 424 31.07 0.01 0.98
CA PRO A 424 30.91 0.28 -0.44
C PRO A 424 32.15 0.92 -1.05
N ALA A 425 32.48 0.55 -2.28
CA ALA A 425 33.60 1.11 -3.02
C ALA A 425 33.15 1.65 -4.37
N TRP A 426 33.79 2.72 -4.83
CA TRP A 426 33.52 3.33 -6.13
C TRP A 426 34.70 3.12 -7.07
N TYR A 427 34.42 3.19 -8.37
CA TYR A 427 35.45 3.08 -9.41
C TYR A 427 36.61 4.04 -9.14
N THR A 428 37.84 3.55 -9.35
CA THR A 428 39.11 4.19 -8.92
C THR A 428 39.30 4.32 -7.40
N ASN A 429 38.67 3.43 -6.62
CA ASN A 429 38.73 3.37 -5.15
C ASN A 429 38.34 4.69 -4.45
N ALA A 430 37.47 5.49 -5.09
CA ALA A 430 36.92 6.69 -4.49
C ALA A 430 36.00 6.36 -3.31
N GLU A 431 36.02 7.19 -2.28
CA GLU A 431 35.24 6.97 -1.04
C GLU A 431 33.77 7.32 -1.22
N THR A 432 33.48 8.28 -2.10
CA THR A 432 32.13 8.81 -2.30
C THR A 432 31.82 8.92 -3.79
N ALA A 433 30.53 8.96 -4.13
CA ALA A 433 30.08 9.28 -5.49
C ALA A 433 30.71 10.60 -5.98
N ALA A 434 30.76 11.63 -5.14
CA ALA A 434 31.30 12.95 -5.50
C ALA A 434 32.77 12.90 -5.96
N THR A 435 33.58 11.99 -5.39
CA THR A 435 34.99 11.82 -5.71
C THR A 435 35.26 10.73 -6.75
N ALA A 436 34.24 9.94 -7.10
CA ALA A 436 34.34 8.88 -8.09
C ALA A 436 34.53 9.44 -9.50
N ARG A 437 35.48 8.88 -10.24
CA ARG A 437 35.70 9.21 -11.64
C ARG A 437 34.52 8.69 -12.48
N PRO A 438 33.88 9.52 -13.31
CA PRO A 438 32.84 9.05 -14.21
C PRO A 438 33.41 8.18 -15.32
N VAL A 439 32.66 7.14 -15.67
CA VAL A 439 32.85 6.22 -16.79
C VAL A 439 31.94 6.69 -17.92
N ALA A 440 32.53 7.00 -19.08
CA ALA A 440 31.77 7.38 -20.26
C ALA A 440 31.24 6.14 -20.97
N VAL A 441 29.94 6.10 -21.21
CA VAL A 441 29.23 5.05 -21.95
C VAL A 441 28.77 5.63 -23.28
N ARG A 442 28.98 4.88 -24.37
CA ARG A 442 28.48 5.21 -25.70
C ARG A 442 27.50 4.15 -26.19
N THR A 443 26.57 4.57 -27.02
CA THR A 443 25.58 3.72 -27.69
C THR A 443 26.25 2.49 -28.31
N GLY A 444 25.80 1.29 -27.93
CA GLY A 444 26.28 0.02 -28.47
C GLY A 444 27.73 -0.36 -28.15
N GLU A 445 28.48 0.47 -27.41
CA GLU A 445 29.87 0.20 -27.05
C GLU A 445 29.99 -0.44 -25.67
N LEU A 446 30.89 -1.43 -25.55
CA LEU A 446 31.34 -1.95 -24.26
C LEU A 446 32.52 -1.11 -23.76
N THR A 447 32.41 -0.60 -22.55
CA THR A 447 33.49 0.07 -21.82
C THR A 447 34.15 -0.94 -20.87
N PRO A 448 35.32 -1.51 -21.22
CA PRO A 448 35.99 -2.52 -20.40
C PRO A 448 36.80 -1.88 -19.27
N ASP A 449 37.44 -2.74 -18.46
CA ASP A 449 38.46 -2.39 -17.46
C ASP A 449 37.98 -1.42 -16.36
N VAL A 450 36.70 -1.51 -16.02
CA VAL A 450 36.10 -0.80 -14.89
C VAL A 450 36.18 -1.65 -13.63
N ASP A 451 37.40 -1.95 -13.19
CA ASP A 451 37.61 -2.83 -12.03
C ASP A 451 37.37 -2.12 -10.69
N LEU A 452 36.86 -2.87 -9.71
CA LEU A 452 36.46 -2.39 -8.39
C LEU A 452 37.14 -3.22 -7.29
N ALA A 453 37.46 -2.60 -6.16
CA ALA A 453 38.06 -3.27 -5.01
C ALA A 453 37.25 -3.03 -3.73
N LEU A 454 36.71 -4.12 -3.14
CA LEU A 454 36.02 -4.16 -1.85
C LEU A 454 37.02 -4.38 -0.70
N ASP A 455 38.07 -3.55 -0.66
CA ASP A 455 39.20 -3.70 0.27
C ASP A 455 39.02 -2.94 1.59
N ARG A 456 38.12 -1.95 1.63
CA ARG A 456 37.95 -1.11 2.82
C ARG A 456 37.14 -1.84 3.89
N PRO A 457 37.67 -2.01 5.11
CA PRO A 457 36.88 -2.48 6.23
C PRO A 457 35.81 -1.42 6.52
N GLY A 458 34.54 -1.81 6.59
CA GLY A 458 33.51 -0.86 6.99
C GLY A 458 33.39 -0.74 8.50
N ALA A 459 32.89 0.40 8.96
CA ALA A 459 32.76 0.70 10.39
C ALA A 459 31.58 -0.04 11.03
N ALA A 460 31.61 -0.14 12.37
CA ALA A 460 30.50 -0.68 13.14
C ALA A 460 29.71 0.45 13.81
N VAL A 461 28.39 0.47 13.58
CA VAL A 461 27.45 1.39 14.21
C VAL A 461 26.43 0.55 14.96
N GLU A 462 26.22 0.83 16.24
CA GLU A 462 25.26 0.12 17.08
C GLU A 462 24.39 1.11 17.85
N GLY A 463 23.24 0.65 18.33
CA GLY A 463 22.32 1.54 18.97
C GLY A 463 21.11 0.83 19.55
N ARG A 464 20.14 1.65 19.99
CA ARG A 464 18.84 1.17 20.48
C ARG A 464 17.73 2.00 19.86
N VAL A 465 16.61 1.36 19.55
CA VAL A 465 15.35 2.03 19.23
C VAL A 465 14.38 1.88 20.40
N VAL A 466 13.80 3.00 20.83
CA VAL A 466 12.79 3.07 21.89
C VAL A 466 11.56 3.82 21.40
N ASP A 467 10.39 3.44 21.90
CA ASP A 467 9.13 4.15 21.69
C ASP A 467 9.08 5.35 22.66
N VAL A 468 8.87 6.56 22.15
CA VAL A 468 8.86 7.79 22.99
C VAL A 468 7.70 7.85 23.97
N GLY A 469 6.57 7.23 23.65
CA GLY A 469 5.36 7.24 24.48
C GLY A 469 5.42 6.24 25.63
N THR A 470 6.00 5.06 25.40
CA THR A 470 6.06 3.97 26.39
C THR A 470 7.42 3.81 27.06
N GLY A 471 8.49 4.31 26.44
CA GLY A 471 9.88 4.10 26.87
C GLY A 471 10.36 2.65 26.68
N HIS A 472 9.55 1.79 26.06
CA HIS A 472 9.90 0.39 25.83
C HIS A 472 10.75 0.24 24.55
N PRO A 473 11.67 -0.76 24.53
CA PRO A 473 12.43 -1.07 23.33
C PRO A 473 11.52 -1.56 22.20
N VAL A 474 11.78 -1.10 20.98
CA VAL A 474 10.98 -1.47 19.80
C VAL A 474 11.69 -2.58 19.03
N ARG A 475 11.04 -3.75 18.91
CA ARG A 475 11.53 -4.92 18.17
C ARG A 475 11.09 -4.88 16.71
N GLY A 476 11.94 -5.39 15.80
CA GLY A 476 11.57 -5.68 14.42
C GLY A 476 11.55 -4.49 13.47
N LEU A 477 11.92 -3.29 13.93
CA LEU A 477 12.11 -2.12 13.05
C LEU A 477 13.40 -2.29 12.25
N CYS A 478 13.37 -1.80 11.01
CA CYS A 478 14.54 -1.70 10.16
C CYS A 478 15.31 -0.42 10.49
N VAL A 479 16.58 -0.57 10.83
CA VAL A 479 17.51 0.55 11.00
C VAL A 479 18.36 0.65 9.75
N GLN A 480 18.17 1.74 9.02
CA GLN A 480 18.78 2.06 7.74
C GLN A 480 19.88 3.11 7.93
N ILE A 481 21.08 2.84 7.41
CA ILE A 481 22.23 3.76 7.50
C ILE A 481 22.65 4.22 6.10
N ARG A 482 22.75 5.54 5.90
CA ARG A 482 23.11 6.20 4.63
C ARG A 482 24.18 7.25 4.86
N SER A 483 24.93 7.64 3.83
CA SER A 483 25.81 8.82 3.90
C SER A 483 24.97 10.11 3.90
N ALA A 484 25.28 11.06 4.79
CA ALA A 484 24.55 12.32 4.88
C ALA A 484 24.71 13.14 3.58
N GLY A 485 23.59 13.65 3.04
CA GLY A 485 23.57 14.44 1.79
C GLY A 485 23.46 13.63 0.49
N HIS A 486 23.32 12.30 0.56
CA HIS A 486 23.13 11.44 -0.62
C HIS A 486 21.87 10.54 -0.48
N PRO A 487 20.66 11.05 -0.83
CA PRO A 487 19.39 10.37 -0.56
C PRO A 487 19.10 9.12 -1.42
N LEU A 488 19.98 8.76 -2.36
CA LEU A 488 19.80 7.67 -3.32
C LEU A 488 20.78 6.49 -3.14
N GLU A 489 21.55 6.45 -2.03
CA GLU A 489 22.34 5.26 -1.68
C GLU A 489 21.45 4.22 -1.00
N PRO A 490 21.49 2.92 -1.35
CA PRO A 490 20.77 1.89 -0.61
C PRO A 490 21.31 1.89 0.82
N PRO A 491 20.43 1.97 1.83
CA PRO A 491 20.87 1.98 3.20
C PRO A 491 21.48 0.63 3.58
N VAL A 492 22.57 0.64 4.35
CA VAL A 492 22.92 -0.57 5.10
C VAL A 492 21.85 -0.76 6.16
N SER A 493 21.08 -1.84 6.06
CA SER A 493 19.95 -2.09 6.94
C SER A 493 20.24 -3.23 7.93
N THR A 494 19.78 -3.06 9.17
CA THR A 494 19.67 -4.13 10.16
C THR A 494 18.27 -4.09 10.79
N ARG A 495 17.91 -5.08 11.60
CA ARG A 495 16.65 -5.04 12.36
C ARG A 495 16.91 -4.94 13.86
N THR A 496 16.01 -4.27 14.57
CA THR A 496 16.08 -4.18 16.02
C THR A 496 15.73 -5.51 16.67
N THR A 497 16.51 -5.89 17.67
CA THR A 497 16.29 -7.07 18.52
C THR A 497 15.10 -6.88 19.46
N ALA A 498 14.71 -7.92 20.19
CA ALA A 498 13.68 -7.83 21.24
C ALA A 498 14.00 -6.78 22.33
N ALA A 499 15.28 -6.49 22.55
CA ALA A 499 15.73 -5.45 23.48
C ALA A 499 15.87 -4.07 22.79
N GLY A 500 15.38 -3.92 21.56
CA GLY A 500 15.45 -2.68 20.76
C GLY A 500 16.86 -2.39 20.23
N GLY A 501 17.85 -3.20 20.60
CA GLY A 501 19.23 -3.04 20.17
C GLY A 501 19.40 -3.41 18.70
N TRP A 502 20.28 -2.70 18.01
CA TRP A 502 20.63 -2.95 16.62
C TRP A 502 22.13 -2.75 16.42
N ARG A 503 22.69 -3.43 15.41
CA ARG A 503 24.09 -3.29 15.04
C ARG A 503 24.26 -3.51 13.54
N VAL A 504 25.04 -2.64 12.94
CA VAL A 504 25.53 -2.71 11.57
C VAL A 504 27.04 -2.75 11.63
N THR A 505 27.66 -3.61 10.83
CA THR A 505 29.08 -3.55 10.48
C THR A 505 29.17 -3.30 8.97
N GLY A 506 30.29 -2.78 8.48
CA GLY A 506 30.43 -2.50 7.05
C GLY A 506 29.92 -1.10 6.63
N ALA A 507 29.56 -0.22 7.57
CA ALA A 507 29.09 1.13 7.24
C ALA A 507 30.21 2.01 6.66
N PRO A 508 29.91 2.97 5.76
CA PRO A 508 30.90 3.93 5.29
C PRO A 508 31.39 4.82 6.44
N THR A 509 32.61 5.37 6.31
CA THR A 509 33.13 6.40 7.20
C THR A 509 32.63 7.78 6.75
N GLY A 510 32.51 8.72 7.68
CA GLY A 510 31.98 10.06 7.44
C GLY A 510 30.68 10.33 8.19
N GLU A 511 29.97 11.38 7.79
CA GLU A 511 28.66 11.73 8.34
C GLU A 511 27.59 10.82 7.75
N LEU A 512 26.86 10.10 8.60
CA LEU A 512 25.86 9.10 8.25
C LEU A 512 24.50 9.49 8.81
N THR A 513 23.46 9.36 8.01
CA THR A 513 22.07 9.40 8.45
C THR A 513 21.62 7.99 8.85
N VAL A 514 21.14 7.84 10.08
CA VAL A 514 20.58 6.59 10.62
C VAL A 514 19.08 6.79 10.81
N ALA A 515 18.27 5.93 10.19
CA ALA A 515 16.81 5.98 10.26
C ALA A 515 16.22 4.66 10.78
N ALA A 516 15.28 4.71 11.71
CA ALA A 516 14.44 3.57 12.10
C ALA A 516 13.09 3.67 11.38
N VAL A 517 12.78 2.65 10.59
CA VAL A 517 11.59 2.55 9.73
C VAL A 517 10.97 1.15 9.83
N ASP A 518 9.72 0.99 9.42
CA ASP A 518 9.15 -0.34 9.26
C ASP A 518 9.79 -1.08 8.07
N CYS A 519 9.89 -2.40 8.18
CA CYS A 519 10.60 -3.20 7.19
C CYS A 519 9.71 -3.53 5.98
N GLY A 520 10.06 -3.00 4.80
CA GLY A 520 9.44 -3.33 3.51
C GLY A 520 8.80 -2.11 2.83
N PRO A 521 8.71 -2.10 1.48
CA PRO A 521 8.13 -1.00 0.72
C PRO A 521 6.60 -0.88 0.88
N ASP A 522 5.92 -1.99 1.22
CA ASP A 522 4.47 -2.07 1.45
C ASP A 522 4.09 -2.15 2.94
N SER A 523 5.06 -2.00 3.85
CA SER A 523 4.80 -2.09 5.28
C SER A 523 4.02 -0.86 5.75
N LEU A 524 2.77 -1.09 6.17
CA LEU A 524 1.94 -0.06 6.79
C LEU A 524 2.68 0.45 8.04
N THR A 525 3.08 1.72 8.01
CA THR A 525 3.85 2.33 9.09
C THR A 525 3.12 2.19 10.42
N SER A 526 3.66 1.40 11.34
CA SER A 526 3.21 1.32 12.73
C SER A 526 3.88 2.41 13.57
N TYR A 527 5.03 2.94 13.13
CA TYR A 527 5.75 4.01 13.80
C TYR A 527 6.12 5.13 12.81
N ALA A 528 6.09 6.38 13.27
CA ALA A 528 6.69 7.47 12.52
C ALA A 528 8.21 7.24 12.42
N PRO A 529 8.82 7.38 11.22
CA PRO A 529 10.23 7.10 11.04
C PRO A 529 11.08 8.06 11.88
N ALA A 530 12.01 7.52 12.66
CA ALA A 530 12.97 8.32 13.43
C ALA A 530 14.28 8.41 12.67
N THR A 531 14.83 9.61 12.50
CA THR A 531 16.10 9.81 11.80
C THR A 531 17.06 10.65 12.65
N THR A 532 18.35 10.28 12.66
CA THR A 532 19.42 11.04 13.29
C THR A 532 20.67 11.00 12.40
N THR A 533 21.66 11.84 12.72
CA THR A 533 22.93 11.89 12.00
C THR A 533 24.09 11.59 12.95
N VAL A 534 25.04 10.77 12.51
CA VAL A 534 26.20 10.32 13.29
C VAL A 534 27.46 10.40 12.45
N THR A 535 28.59 10.79 13.04
CA THR A 535 29.87 10.81 12.34
C THR A 535 30.70 9.60 12.73
N VAL A 536 31.14 8.82 11.74
CA VAL A 536 31.87 7.57 11.94
C VAL A 536 33.28 7.67 11.37
N THR A 537 34.30 7.38 12.18
CA THR A 537 35.71 7.41 11.77
C THR A 537 36.26 6.02 11.46
N GLU A 538 37.35 5.95 10.71
CA GLU A 538 38.05 4.69 10.40
C GLU A 538 38.44 3.95 11.70
N GLY A 539 38.07 2.67 11.80
CA GLY A 539 38.31 1.84 12.99
C GLY A 539 37.43 2.15 14.21
N GLY A 540 36.42 3.02 14.08
CA GLY A 540 35.44 3.30 15.14
C GLY A 540 34.44 2.15 15.32
N GLU A 541 34.36 1.60 16.53
CA GLU A 541 33.42 0.51 16.89
C GLU A 541 32.19 0.98 17.69
N ARG A 542 32.06 2.28 18.02
CA ARG A 542 30.95 2.73 18.87
C ARG A 542 30.52 4.19 18.64
N ALA A 543 29.40 4.35 17.95
CA ALA A 543 28.52 5.49 18.13
C ALA A 543 27.31 4.95 18.89
N ASP A 544 27.05 5.37 20.13
CA ASP A 544 25.85 4.97 20.87
C ASP A 544 24.64 5.73 20.30
N VAL A 545 23.97 5.15 19.30
CA VAL A 545 22.86 5.81 18.61
C VAL A 545 21.53 5.41 19.22
N GLU A 546 20.88 6.34 19.92
CA GLU A 546 19.51 6.16 20.40
C GLU A 546 18.54 6.81 19.41
N LEU A 547 17.64 5.99 18.85
CA LEU A 547 16.55 6.44 18.00
C LEU A 547 15.25 6.35 18.78
N ALA A 548 14.53 7.46 18.83
CA ALA A 548 13.25 7.54 19.51
C ALA A 548 12.17 7.66 18.44
N VAL A 549 11.43 6.56 18.18
CA VAL A 549 10.33 6.56 17.21
C VAL A 549 9.10 7.21 17.82
N GLY A 550 8.41 8.02 17.01
CA GLY A 550 7.24 8.80 17.40
C GLY A 550 5.99 7.95 17.63
N GLU A 551 4.89 8.59 18.03
CA GLU A 551 3.58 7.94 18.24
C GLU A 551 3.18 7.07 17.04
N ARG A 552 2.48 5.96 17.33
CA ARG A 552 2.04 5.02 16.30
C ARG A 552 1.17 5.72 15.27
N VAL A 553 1.54 5.62 13.99
CA VAL A 553 0.66 6.02 12.90
C VAL A 553 -0.57 5.12 12.98
N THR A 554 -1.73 5.73 13.23
CA THR A 554 -2.98 5.00 13.42
C THR A 554 -3.72 4.92 12.10
N ARG A 555 -3.92 3.69 11.60
CA ARG A 555 -4.70 3.45 10.39
C ARG A 555 -6.17 3.29 10.75
N ALA A 556 -7.00 4.25 10.34
CA ALA A 556 -8.45 4.12 10.38
C ALA A 556 -8.95 3.64 9.00
N ALA A 557 -9.23 2.34 8.87
CA ALA A 557 -9.71 1.75 7.63
C ALA A 557 -10.59 0.53 7.89
N GLY A 558 -11.62 0.36 7.08
CA GLY A 558 -12.50 -0.80 7.08
C GLY A 558 -12.55 -1.47 5.70
N PRO A 559 -13.22 -2.62 5.58
CA PRO A 559 -13.32 -3.36 4.31
C PRO A 559 -14.02 -2.58 3.20
N SER A 560 -14.86 -1.60 3.51
CA SER A 560 -15.39 -0.66 2.52
C SER A 560 -15.28 0.78 2.98
N ARG A 561 -15.65 1.71 2.10
CA ARG A 561 -15.80 3.13 2.42
C ARG A 561 -16.74 3.38 3.60
N VAL A 562 -17.79 2.55 3.74
CA VAL A 562 -18.75 2.65 4.85
C VAL A 562 -18.08 2.30 6.16
N GLU A 563 -17.42 1.15 6.24
CA GLU A 563 -16.71 0.73 7.45
C GLU A 563 -15.52 1.64 7.73
N THR A 564 -14.83 2.16 6.71
CA THR A 564 -13.76 3.16 6.88
C THR A 564 -14.28 4.43 7.55
N ALA A 565 -15.43 4.95 7.13
CA ALA A 565 -16.06 6.09 7.80
C ALA A 565 -16.44 5.77 9.26
N VAL A 566 -16.87 4.54 9.56
CA VAL A 566 -17.15 4.08 10.93
C VAL A 566 -15.88 3.99 11.77
N GLU A 567 -14.78 3.47 11.23
CA GLU A 567 -13.49 3.39 11.95
C GLU A 567 -12.89 4.78 12.19
N ILE A 568 -13.01 5.70 11.23
CA ILE A 568 -12.65 7.11 11.41
C ILE A 568 -13.48 7.74 12.54
N SER A 569 -14.79 7.44 12.58
CA SER A 569 -15.67 7.91 13.66
C SER A 569 -15.23 7.39 15.03
N ARG A 570 -14.96 6.08 15.15
CA ARG A 570 -14.51 5.45 16.40
C ARG A 570 -13.18 5.99 16.90
N LEU A 571 -12.28 6.34 15.99
CA LEU A 571 -10.98 6.89 16.33
C LEU A 571 -11.07 8.29 16.97
N VAL A 572 -12.07 9.09 16.60
CA VAL A 572 -12.13 10.51 16.98
C VAL A 572 -13.25 10.84 17.97
N PHE A 573 -14.43 10.23 17.78
CA PHE A 573 -15.63 10.60 18.51
C PHE A 573 -15.97 9.53 19.53
N GLU A 574 -15.73 9.80 20.81
CA GLU A 574 -16.23 8.92 21.88
C GLU A 574 -17.77 8.97 21.92
N THR A 575 -18.32 10.18 21.82
CA THR A 575 -19.76 10.46 21.68
C THR A 575 -19.97 11.59 20.67
N ALA A 576 -21.17 11.70 20.10
CA ALA A 576 -21.54 12.82 19.24
C ALA A 576 -23.04 13.15 19.39
N PRO A 577 -23.44 14.42 19.51
CA PRO A 577 -24.85 14.80 19.61
C PRO A 577 -25.61 14.58 18.29
N ALA A 578 -24.90 14.61 17.17
CA ALA A 578 -25.46 14.45 15.83
C ALA A 578 -24.54 13.61 14.92
N VAL A 579 -25.11 13.08 13.84
CA VAL A 579 -24.37 12.49 12.72
C VAL A 579 -24.82 13.15 11.41
N VAL A 580 -23.92 13.21 10.43
CA VAL A 580 -24.26 13.56 9.05
C VAL A 580 -24.20 12.30 8.20
N LEU A 581 -25.28 12.00 7.48
CA LEU A 581 -25.40 10.84 6.60
C LEU A 581 -25.37 11.31 5.15
N ALA A 582 -24.46 10.74 4.37
CA ALA A 582 -24.35 10.96 2.94
C ALA A 582 -24.30 9.63 2.17
N ARG A 583 -24.46 9.70 0.85
CA ARG A 583 -24.36 8.51 0.00
C ARG A 583 -22.94 7.99 -0.07
N ALA A 584 -22.81 6.68 -0.05
CA ALA A 584 -21.54 5.99 -0.20
C ALA A 584 -21.10 5.91 -1.68
N ASP A 585 -22.05 5.91 -2.61
CA ASP A 585 -21.83 5.68 -4.04
C ASP A 585 -21.84 6.95 -4.89
N ASP A 586 -22.23 8.09 -4.31
CA ASP A 586 -22.24 9.40 -4.97
C ASP A 586 -21.75 10.49 -4.00
N TYR A 587 -20.78 11.28 -4.46
CA TYR A 587 -19.99 12.21 -3.64
C TYR A 587 -20.49 13.66 -3.54
N PRO A 588 -21.22 14.25 -4.51
CA PRO A 588 -21.43 15.71 -4.56
C PRO A 588 -22.09 16.30 -3.32
N ASP A 589 -23.14 15.67 -2.82
CA ASP A 589 -23.83 16.12 -1.60
C ASP A 589 -22.95 15.94 -0.35
N ALA A 590 -22.06 14.94 -0.37
CA ALA A 590 -21.13 14.66 0.72
C ALA A 590 -19.97 15.67 0.78
N LEU A 591 -19.55 16.28 -0.34
CA LEU A 591 -18.48 17.29 -0.39
C LEU A 591 -18.76 18.45 0.58
N ALA A 592 -19.98 18.98 0.54
CA ALA A 592 -20.42 20.07 1.42
C ALA A 592 -20.76 19.60 2.85
N GLY A 593 -20.81 18.29 3.08
CA GLY A 593 -21.25 17.70 4.35
C GLY A 593 -20.23 17.82 5.48
N ALA A 594 -18.93 17.86 5.18
CA ALA A 594 -17.90 17.88 6.21
C ALA A 594 -17.96 19.14 7.11
N PRO A 595 -18.11 20.37 6.56
CA PRO A 595 -18.37 21.55 7.38
C PRO A 595 -19.63 21.47 8.25
N LEU A 596 -20.70 20.85 7.75
CA LEU A 596 -21.92 20.65 8.53
C LEU A 596 -21.68 19.67 9.69
N ALA A 597 -20.98 18.57 9.43
CA ALA A 597 -20.66 17.56 10.44
C ALA A 597 -19.82 18.15 11.58
N ALA A 598 -18.79 18.93 11.25
CA ALA A 598 -17.99 19.65 12.22
C ALA A 598 -18.84 20.67 13.02
N ARG A 599 -19.72 21.42 12.35
CA ARG A 599 -20.64 22.37 13.00
C ARG A 599 -21.63 21.70 13.94
N ALA A 600 -22.05 20.48 13.60
CA ALA A 600 -22.96 19.64 14.37
C ALA A 600 -22.24 18.86 15.49
N GLY A 601 -20.91 18.89 15.52
CA GLY A 601 -20.09 18.20 16.53
C GLY A 601 -20.07 16.68 16.36
N GLY A 602 -20.17 16.17 15.14
CA GLY A 602 -20.21 14.73 14.88
C GLY A 602 -19.58 14.30 13.56
N PRO A 603 -19.53 12.97 13.32
CA PRO A 603 -18.91 12.42 12.13
C PRO A 603 -19.80 12.52 10.89
N LEU A 604 -19.16 12.49 9.72
CA LEU A 604 -19.80 12.16 8.45
C LEU A 604 -19.72 10.64 8.23
N LEU A 605 -20.88 9.99 8.16
CA LEU A 605 -21.02 8.55 7.91
C LEU A 605 -21.67 8.31 6.54
N LEU A 606 -21.44 7.13 5.97
CA LEU A 606 -21.86 6.79 4.60
C LEU A 606 -22.96 5.72 4.60
N SER A 607 -23.98 5.91 3.77
CA SER A 607 -25.11 4.98 3.60
C SER A 607 -25.31 4.61 2.12
N SER A 608 -25.95 3.48 1.83
CA SER A 608 -26.53 3.28 0.49
C SER A 608 -27.80 4.14 0.35
N THR A 609 -28.28 4.27 -0.89
CA THR A 609 -29.50 5.02 -1.21
C THR A 609 -30.72 4.51 -0.45
N ASP A 610 -30.86 3.19 -0.33
CA ASP A 610 -32.10 2.54 0.10
C ASP A 610 -32.00 1.84 1.47
N ALA A 611 -30.80 1.70 2.04
CA ALA A 611 -30.59 0.99 3.29
C ALA A 611 -29.46 1.60 4.12
N LEU A 612 -29.74 1.84 5.41
CA LEU A 612 -28.71 2.21 6.38
C LEU A 612 -27.90 0.96 6.75
N PRO A 613 -26.57 0.92 6.51
CA PRO A 613 -25.75 -0.24 6.85
C PRO A 613 -25.78 -0.54 8.35
N ALA A 614 -25.73 -1.83 8.71
CA ALA A 614 -25.79 -2.24 10.11
C ALA A 614 -24.64 -1.66 10.95
N ALA A 615 -23.44 -1.53 10.37
CA ALA A 615 -22.28 -0.90 11.00
C ALA A 615 -22.55 0.57 11.33
N VAL A 616 -23.20 1.32 10.43
CA VAL A 616 -23.56 2.74 10.65
C VAL A 616 -24.64 2.86 11.71
N ALA A 617 -25.67 2.01 11.68
CA ALA A 617 -26.70 1.99 12.71
C ALA A 617 -26.13 1.66 14.10
N ALA A 618 -25.16 0.74 14.17
CA ALA A 618 -24.44 0.44 15.41
C ALA A 618 -23.59 1.63 15.88
N GLU A 619 -22.93 2.32 14.96
CA GLU A 619 -22.11 3.49 15.26
C GLU A 619 -22.96 4.67 15.77
N ILE A 620 -24.13 4.92 15.16
CA ILE A 620 -25.10 5.92 15.66
C ILE A 620 -25.49 5.63 17.12
N ARG A 621 -25.78 4.37 17.45
CA ARG A 621 -26.09 3.96 18.83
C ARG A 621 -24.91 4.16 19.76
N ARG A 622 -23.69 3.79 19.32
CA ARG A 622 -22.46 3.94 20.10
C ARG A 622 -22.18 5.40 20.45
N LEU A 623 -22.34 6.30 19.47
CA LEU A 623 -22.14 7.73 19.64
C LEU A 623 -23.20 8.40 20.53
N GLY A 624 -24.37 7.77 20.68
CA GLY A 624 -25.52 8.34 21.36
C GLY A 624 -26.16 9.51 20.60
N ALA A 625 -26.00 9.55 19.27
CA ALA A 625 -26.47 10.67 18.45
C ALA A 625 -28.00 10.76 18.44
N ARG A 626 -28.52 11.95 18.75
CA ARG A 626 -29.97 12.22 18.81
C ARG A 626 -30.49 12.96 17.59
N THR A 627 -29.60 13.54 16.79
CA THR A 627 -29.91 14.21 15.53
C THR A 627 -29.20 13.52 14.36
N ALA A 628 -29.88 13.31 13.24
CA ALA A 628 -29.25 12.89 11.99
C ALA A 628 -29.56 13.88 10.86
N TYR A 629 -28.52 14.42 10.24
CA TYR A 629 -28.64 15.22 9.03
C TYR A 629 -28.48 14.33 7.80
N LEU A 630 -29.52 14.20 6.98
CA LEU A 630 -29.49 13.40 5.75
C LEU A 630 -29.23 14.33 4.58
N LEU A 631 -28.10 14.15 3.90
CA LEU A 631 -27.72 14.96 2.75
C LEU A 631 -28.34 14.40 1.47
N GLY A 632 -28.99 15.28 0.72
CA GLY A 632 -29.68 14.95 -0.53
C GLY A 632 -31.18 14.67 -0.36
N SER A 633 -31.88 14.62 -1.49
CA SER A 633 -33.32 14.36 -1.57
C SER A 633 -33.66 12.92 -1.13
N ALA A 634 -34.95 12.57 -1.13
CA ALA A 634 -35.38 11.20 -0.89
C ALA A 634 -34.90 10.22 -1.98
N ASP A 635 -34.51 10.70 -3.16
CA ASP A 635 -33.91 9.88 -4.22
C ASP A 635 -32.44 9.56 -3.91
N ALA A 636 -31.78 10.41 -3.12
CA ALA A 636 -30.40 10.21 -2.69
C ALA A 636 -30.32 9.33 -1.43
N LEU A 637 -31.16 9.61 -0.43
CA LEU A 637 -31.29 8.79 0.77
C LEU A 637 -32.77 8.54 1.04
N ALA A 638 -33.25 7.35 0.72
CA ALA A 638 -34.65 6.97 0.81
C ALA A 638 -35.22 7.12 2.22
N THR A 639 -36.55 7.17 2.31
CA THR A 639 -37.27 7.22 3.60
C THR A 639 -36.99 6.00 4.48
N SER A 640 -36.55 4.87 3.90
CA SER A 640 -36.06 3.70 4.64
C SER A 640 -34.79 3.99 5.43
N VAL A 641 -33.87 4.81 4.91
CA VAL A 641 -32.66 5.25 5.63
C VAL A 641 -33.05 6.12 6.83
N GLU A 642 -33.98 7.04 6.65
CA GLU A 642 -34.54 7.84 7.75
C GLU A 642 -35.18 6.96 8.82
N ALA A 643 -36.04 6.02 8.43
CA ALA A 643 -36.68 5.10 9.37
C ALA A 643 -35.65 4.25 10.15
N ALA A 644 -34.60 3.79 9.47
CA ALA A 644 -33.51 3.03 10.09
C ALA A 644 -32.67 3.89 11.06
N ALA A 645 -32.41 5.15 10.74
CA ALA A 645 -31.73 6.08 11.64
C ALA A 645 -32.55 6.33 12.92
N ARG A 646 -33.88 6.51 12.79
CA ARG A 646 -34.79 6.60 13.95
C ARG A 646 -34.78 5.33 14.79
N ALA A 647 -34.80 4.17 14.14
CA ALA A 647 -34.69 2.88 14.83
C ALA A 647 -33.31 2.68 15.52
N ALA A 648 -32.28 3.41 15.09
CA ALA A 648 -30.97 3.45 15.73
C ALA A 648 -30.88 4.44 16.92
N GLY A 649 -31.97 5.13 17.29
CA GLY A 649 -32.04 5.98 18.49
C GLY A 649 -31.99 7.49 18.22
N VAL A 650 -32.07 7.90 16.94
CA VAL A 650 -32.17 9.30 16.54
C VAL A 650 -33.59 9.81 16.75
N ASP A 651 -33.73 10.93 17.47
CA ASP A 651 -35.02 11.58 17.73
C ASP A 651 -35.40 12.56 16.61
N ASP A 652 -34.42 13.36 16.16
CA ASP A 652 -34.61 14.39 15.14
C ASP A 652 -33.87 14.03 13.85
N VAL A 653 -34.59 14.04 12.73
CA VAL A 653 -34.01 13.77 11.41
C VAL A 653 -34.23 14.98 10.54
N VAL A 654 -33.13 15.62 10.13
CA VAL A 654 -33.14 16.84 9.33
C VAL A 654 -32.62 16.49 7.94
N ARG A 655 -33.48 16.55 6.93
CA ARG A 655 -33.06 16.35 5.54
C ARG A 655 -32.66 17.66 4.91
N ILE A 656 -31.48 17.70 4.31
CA ILE A 656 -30.95 18.86 3.58
C ILE A 656 -30.60 18.41 2.17
N GLY A 657 -31.46 18.69 1.21
CA GLY A 657 -31.26 18.28 -0.18
C GLY A 657 -32.11 19.07 -1.16
N GLY A 658 -31.47 19.59 -2.21
CA GLY A 658 -32.13 20.28 -3.32
C GLY A 658 -32.37 19.36 -4.52
N ALA A 659 -32.87 19.92 -5.62
CA ALA A 659 -33.02 19.19 -6.88
C ALA A 659 -31.67 18.92 -7.56
N THR A 660 -30.65 19.70 -7.21
CA THR A 660 -29.29 19.60 -7.73
C THR A 660 -28.26 19.63 -6.61
N ARG A 661 -27.06 19.11 -6.88
CA ARG A 661 -25.90 19.19 -5.96
C ARG A 661 -25.56 20.63 -5.54
N TYR A 662 -25.80 21.60 -6.43
CA TYR A 662 -25.57 23.02 -6.15
C TYR A 662 -26.59 23.58 -5.16
N GLU A 663 -27.86 23.20 -5.33
CA GLU A 663 -28.92 23.54 -4.37
C GLU A 663 -28.71 22.85 -3.02
N THR A 664 -28.31 21.57 -3.01
CA THR A 664 -27.96 20.87 -1.76
C THR A 664 -26.82 21.59 -1.03
N ALA A 665 -25.75 21.95 -1.74
CA ALA A 665 -24.63 22.71 -1.15
C ALA A 665 -25.06 24.09 -0.64
N ALA A 666 -25.94 24.80 -1.36
CA ALA A 666 -26.50 26.08 -0.93
C ALA A 666 -27.34 25.95 0.36
N LEU A 667 -28.19 24.92 0.45
CA LEU A 667 -29.01 24.64 1.65
C LEU A 667 -28.13 24.24 2.85
N ILE A 668 -27.07 23.47 2.62
CA ILE A 668 -26.08 23.17 3.66
C ILE A 668 -25.39 24.47 4.12
N ALA A 669 -25.05 25.35 3.18
CA ALA A 669 -24.41 26.63 3.49
C ALA A 669 -25.30 27.59 4.30
N GLU A 670 -26.61 27.57 4.07
CA GLU A 670 -27.58 28.30 4.90
C GLU A 670 -27.59 27.78 6.34
N HIS A 671 -27.51 26.45 6.52
CA HIS A 671 -27.48 25.82 7.83
C HIS A 671 -26.18 26.13 8.62
N ILE A 672 -25.06 26.29 7.92
CA ILE A 672 -23.76 26.63 8.52
C ILE A 672 -23.64 28.13 8.82
N GLY A 673 -24.06 28.98 7.87
CA GLY A 673 -23.88 30.43 7.95
C GLY A 673 -22.44 30.90 7.67
N GLY A 674 -22.07 32.06 8.22
CA GLY A 674 -20.72 32.64 8.14
C GLY A 674 -20.52 33.70 7.05
N ASP A 675 -19.51 34.54 7.21
CA ASP A 675 -19.24 35.69 6.31
C ASP A 675 -18.41 35.32 5.07
N GLY A 676 -17.82 34.12 5.02
CA GLY A 676 -17.03 33.67 3.88
C GLY A 676 -17.23 32.21 3.55
N ALA A 677 -17.15 31.84 2.26
CA ALA A 677 -17.37 30.48 1.77
C ALA A 677 -16.11 29.91 1.08
N TYR A 678 -16.06 28.59 0.96
CA TYR A 678 -15.19 27.91 0.01
C TYR A 678 -16.00 27.55 -1.24
N VAL A 679 -15.36 27.54 -2.40
CA VAL A 679 -15.98 27.21 -3.69
C VAL A 679 -15.10 26.18 -4.40
N ALA A 680 -15.70 25.11 -4.91
CA ALA A 680 -14.98 24.10 -5.68
C ALA A 680 -15.82 23.59 -6.87
N GLU A 681 -15.15 23.01 -7.86
CA GLU A 681 -15.83 22.28 -8.93
C GLU A 681 -16.65 21.13 -8.33
N GLY A 682 -17.89 20.97 -8.77
CA GLY A 682 -18.70 19.82 -8.43
C GLY A 682 -19.55 19.31 -9.58
N GLY A 683 -19.42 19.81 -10.81
CA GLY A 683 -20.21 19.41 -11.97
C GLY A 683 -19.64 18.28 -12.82
N ASN A 684 -18.40 17.86 -12.58
CA ASN A 684 -17.80 16.82 -13.42
C ASN A 684 -18.47 15.46 -13.19
N ALA A 685 -19.01 14.87 -14.26
CA ALA A 685 -19.60 13.54 -14.24
C ALA A 685 -18.55 12.42 -14.04
N ASP A 686 -17.27 12.73 -14.29
CA ASP A 686 -16.17 11.81 -14.06
C ASP A 686 -15.76 11.81 -12.57
N PRO A 687 -16.04 10.72 -11.83
CA PRO A 687 -15.70 10.59 -10.43
C PRO A 687 -14.19 10.46 -10.20
N ALA A 688 -13.33 10.57 -11.22
CA ALA A 688 -11.89 10.67 -11.05
C ALA A 688 -11.36 12.12 -11.18
N ARG A 689 -12.18 13.09 -11.58
CA ARG A 689 -11.71 14.45 -11.96
C ARG A 689 -12.37 15.63 -11.24
N GLY A 690 -13.62 15.53 -10.78
CA GLY A 690 -14.37 16.70 -10.22
C GLY A 690 -14.23 16.95 -8.72
N TRP A 691 -13.85 15.95 -7.94
CA TRP A 691 -13.88 16.01 -6.47
C TRP A 691 -12.56 16.36 -5.74
N PRO A 692 -11.33 16.16 -6.29
CA PRO A 692 -10.11 16.20 -5.47
C PRO A 692 -9.89 17.52 -4.73
N ASP A 693 -10.11 18.65 -5.38
CA ASP A 693 -9.93 19.97 -4.78
C ASP A 693 -11.01 20.26 -3.73
N ALA A 694 -12.25 19.82 -3.99
CA ALA A 694 -13.37 19.95 -3.07
C ALA A 694 -13.15 19.13 -1.78
N VAL A 695 -12.67 17.90 -1.91
CA VAL A 695 -12.38 17.05 -0.74
C VAL A 695 -11.17 17.58 0.02
N ALA A 696 -10.13 18.04 -0.66
CA ALA A 696 -8.97 18.65 -0.01
C ALA A 696 -9.39 19.83 0.87
N VAL A 697 -10.19 20.76 0.31
CA VAL A 697 -10.63 21.95 1.04
C VAL A 697 -11.70 21.67 2.10
N SER A 698 -12.40 20.53 2.03
CA SER A 698 -13.47 20.18 2.97
C SER A 698 -13.04 20.15 4.44
N GLY A 699 -11.83 19.66 4.74
CA GLY A 699 -11.27 19.64 6.10
C GLY A 699 -10.96 21.05 6.63
N LEU A 700 -10.42 21.92 5.77
CA LEU A 700 -10.18 23.33 6.12
C LEU A 700 -11.50 24.10 6.32
N ALA A 701 -12.47 23.86 5.45
CA ALA A 701 -13.81 24.43 5.57
C ALA A 701 -14.48 24.00 6.89
N ALA A 702 -14.35 22.73 7.27
CA ALA A 702 -14.79 22.20 8.54
C ALA A 702 -14.08 22.82 9.75
N ALA A 703 -12.76 22.94 9.70
CA ALA A 703 -11.96 23.55 10.77
C ALA A 703 -12.30 25.02 11.02
N GLN A 704 -12.64 25.77 9.96
CA GLN A 704 -13.02 27.18 10.05
C GLN A 704 -14.52 27.42 10.24
N GLY A 705 -15.34 26.37 10.21
CA GLY A 705 -16.80 26.50 10.24
C GLY A 705 -17.36 27.31 9.07
N ARG A 706 -16.74 27.21 7.88
CA ARG A 706 -17.16 27.90 6.66
C ARG A 706 -17.80 26.91 5.69
N PRO A 707 -18.87 27.29 4.98
CA PRO A 707 -19.53 26.38 4.05
C PRO A 707 -18.69 26.14 2.80
N LEU A 708 -18.85 24.95 2.20
CA LEU A 708 -18.32 24.61 0.88
C LEU A 708 -19.48 24.63 -0.13
N LEU A 709 -19.39 25.53 -1.10
CA LEU A 709 -20.30 25.67 -2.22
C LEU A 709 -19.72 25.03 -3.49
N LEU A 710 -20.59 24.55 -4.37
CA LEU A 710 -20.20 23.87 -5.61
C LEU A 710 -20.48 24.75 -6.83
N VAL A 711 -19.63 24.66 -7.84
CA VAL A 711 -19.80 25.31 -9.15
C VAL A 711 -19.55 24.32 -10.28
N GLU A 712 -19.85 24.72 -11.51
CA GLU A 712 -19.29 24.07 -12.70
C GLU A 712 -18.03 24.80 -13.11
N ARG A 713 -17.16 24.12 -13.90
CA ARG A 713 -15.93 24.71 -14.42
C ARG A 713 -16.13 26.12 -15.00
N ASP A 714 -17.11 26.27 -15.88
CA ASP A 714 -17.31 27.48 -16.69
C ASP A 714 -18.64 28.20 -16.36
N ARG A 715 -19.33 27.78 -15.29
CA ARG A 715 -20.65 28.33 -14.93
C ARG A 715 -20.83 28.42 -13.42
N LEU A 716 -21.26 29.59 -12.96
CA LEU A 716 -21.77 29.82 -11.61
C LEU A 716 -23.27 29.46 -11.58
N PRO A 717 -23.68 28.39 -10.89
CA PRO A 717 -25.10 28.03 -10.78
C PRO A 717 -25.87 29.08 -9.97
N GLU A 718 -27.15 29.30 -10.29
CA GLU A 718 -28.00 30.30 -9.63
C GLU A 718 -28.11 30.06 -8.13
N ALA A 719 -28.25 28.80 -7.70
CA ALA A 719 -28.27 28.44 -6.28
C ALA A 719 -26.98 28.83 -5.54
N THR A 720 -25.83 28.67 -6.20
CA THR A 720 -24.52 29.05 -5.64
C THR A 720 -24.35 30.55 -5.60
N GLN A 721 -24.81 31.26 -6.63
CA GLN A 721 -24.82 32.72 -6.65
C GLN A 721 -25.66 33.27 -5.49
N ALA A 722 -26.88 32.78 -5.30
CA ALA A 722 -27.74 33.19 -4.20
C ALA A 722 -27.11 32.91 -2.83
N ALA A 723 -26.43 31.76 -2.66
CA ALA A 723 -25.74 31.41 -1.43
C ALA A 723 -24.47 32.25 -1.14
N LEU A 724 -23.97 32.99 -2.14
CA LEU A 724 -22.85 33.92 -2.01
C LEU A 724 -23.30 35.35 -1.69
N GLU A 725 -24.57 35.70 -1.93
CA GLU A 725 -25.10 37.04 -1.65
C GLU A 725 -24.91 37.42 -0.18
N GLY A 726 -24.36 38.62 0.06
CA GLY A 726 -24.10 39.12 1.40
C GLY A 726 -22.86 38.54 2.10
N ARG A 727 -22.09 37.67 1.45
CA ARG A 727 -20.79 37.19 1.96
C ARG A 727 -19.67 38.15 1.60
N ALA A 728 -18.73 38.33 2.54
CA ALA A 728 -17.57 39.17 2.36
C ALA A 728 -16.49 38.51 1.48
N SER A 729 -16.38 37.17 1.50
CA SER A 729 -15.34 36.45 0.75
C SER A 729 -15.72 35.06 0.26
N ALA A 730 -15.06 34.64 -0.82
CA ALA A 730 -15.09 33.30 -1.36
C ALA A 730 -13.66 32.85 -1.68
N THR A 731 -13.30 31.64 -1.26
CA THR A 731 -12.01 31.04 -1.59
C THR A 731 -12.21 29.87 -2.55
N ILE A 732 -11.71 29.99 -3.77
CA ILE A 732 -11.80 28.95 -4.79
C ILE A 732 -10.72 27.89 -4.54
N ALA A 733 -11.08 26.62 -4.49
CA ALA A 733 -10.17 25.49 -4.48
C ALA A 733 -10.01 24.92 -5.90
N GLY A 734 -8.77 24.77 -6.34
CA GLY A 734 -8.41 24.31 -7.69
C GLY A 734 -7.94 25.44 -8.60
N ASP A 735 -7.26 25.07 -9.68
CA ASP A 735 -6.75 25.98 -10.69
C ASP A 735 -7.85 26.43 -11.69
N GLU A 736 -7.47 27.15 -12.75
CA GLU A 736 -8.41 27.59 -13.79
C GLU A 736 -8.94 26.45 -14.68
N ALA A 737 -8.29 25.28 -14.68
CA ALA A 737 -8.81 24.11 -15.38
C ALA A 737 -9.96 23.45 -14.60
N ALA A 738 -9.97 23.59 -13.26
CA ALA A 738 -11.05 23.16 -12.39
C ALA A 738 -12.18 24.21 -12.31
N VAL A 739 -11.85 25.46 -12.01
CA VAL A 739 -12.80 26.57 -11.90
C VAL A 739 -12.26 27.78 -12.64
N SER A 740 -12.87 28.08 -13.80
CA SER A 740 -12.41 29.12 -14.72
C SER A 740 -12.36 30.52 -14.10
N SER A 741 -11.56 31.40 -14.71
CA SER A 741 -11.54 32.83 -14.39
C SER A 741 -12.90 33.49 -14.61
N ALA A 742 -13.71 33.04 -15.58
CA ALA A 742 -15.06 33.55 -15.79
C ALA A 742 -15.98 33.32 -14.57
N VAL A 743 -15.86 32.17 -13.90
CA VAL A 743 -16.61 31.90 -12.66
C VAL A 743 -16.07 32.77 -11.51
N ALA A 744 -14.75 32.93 -11.41
CA ALA A 744 -14.14 33.81 -10.41
C ALA A 744 -14.60 35.28 -10.57
N ASP A 745 -14.64 35.78 -11.80
CA ASP A 745 -15.12 37.13 -12.13
C ASP A 745 -16.61 37.29 -11.82
N ALA A 746 -17.42 36.25 -12.09
CA ALA A 746 -18.84 36.25 -11.75
C ALA A 746 -19.08 36.33 -10.23
N ILE A 747 -18.26 35.63 -9.43
CA ILE A 747 -18.31 35.72 -7.96
C ILE A 747 -17.86 37.11 -7.49
N ALA A 748 -16.76 37.63 -8.03
CA ALA A 748 -16.26 38.96 -7.68
C ALA A 748 -17.26 40.08 -8.03
N GLY A 749 -18.01 39.92 -9.12
CA GLY A 749 -19.08 40.84 -9.55
C GLY A 749 -20.26 40.92 -8.58
N ALA A 750 -20.37 40.02 -7.61
CA ALA A 750 -21.36 40.06 -6.52
C ALA A 750 -20.83 40.77 -5.26
N ASP A 751 -19.81 41.62 -5.38
CA ASP A 751 -19.11 42.30 -4.28
C ASP A 751 -18.46 41.34 -3.25
N VAL A 752 -18.13 40.12 -3.68
CA VAL A 752 -17.46 39.10 -2.87
C VAL A 752 -15.95 39.12 -3.15
N ARG A 753 -15.11 39.24 -2.11
CA ARG A 753 -13.65 39.09 -2.29
C ARG A 753 -13.30 37.66 -2.68
N VAL A 754 -12.63 37.48 -3.83
CA VAL A 754 -12.20 36.16 -4.29
C VAL A 754 -10.70 35.93 -4.02
N ASP A 755 -10.40 34.86 -3.27
CA ASP A 755 -9.05 34.30 -3.14
C ASP A 755 -9.02 32.89 -3.77
N ARG A 756 -7.84 32.34 -4.08
CA ARG A 756 -7.70 31.01 -4.68
C ARG A 756 -6.60 30.18 -4.01
N LEU A 757 -6.88 28.90 -3.78
CA LEU A 757 -5.93 27.87 -3.34
C LEU A 757 -5.81 26.83 -4.45
N ALA A 758 -4.65 26.74 -5.08
CA ALA A 758 -4.44 25.87 -6.23
C ALA A 758 -2.98 25.41 -6.33
N GLY A 759 -2.79 24.20 -6.87
CA GLY A 759 -1.52 23.74 -7.40
C GLY A 759 -1.69 23.15 -8.80
N ALA A 760 -0.58 22.80 -9.44
CA ALA A 760 -0.60 22.21 -10.80
C ALA A 760 -1.24 20.80 -10.86
N THR A 761 -1.43 20.17 -9.70
CA THR A 761 -2.04 18.85 -9.55
C THR A 761 -2.96 18.84 -8.33
N ARG A 762 -3.82 17.83 -8.21
CA ARG A 762 -4.66 17.62 -7.01
C ARG A 762 -3.84 17.56 -5.71
N TYR A 763 -2.62 17.02 -5.78
CA TYR A 763 -1.70 16.96 -4.65
C TYR A 763 -1.11 18.34 -4.34
N GLY A 764 -0.80 19.12 -5.38
CA GLY A 764 -0.41 20.52 -5.23
C GLY A 764 -1.51 21.39 -4.61
N THR A 765 -2.77 21.24 -5.04
CA THR A 765 -3.91 21.92 -4.39
C THR A 765 -4.07 21.46 -2.95
N SER A 766 -3.98 20.16 -2.68
CA SER A 766 -4.02 19.64 -1.30
C SER A 766 -2.92 20.22 -0.42
N ALA A 767 -1.71 20.42 -0.95
CA ALA A 767 -0.61 21.06 -0.22
C ALA A 767 -0.89 22.53 0.09
N ALA A 768 -1.43 23.28 -0.89
CA ALA A 768 -1.83 24.67 -0.68
C ALA A 768 -2.93 24.80 0.39
N VAL A 769 -3.89 23.87 0.40
CA VAL A 769 -4.93 23.79 1.42
C VAL A 769 -4.37 23.41 2.79
N ALA A 770 -3.44 22.45 2.85
CA ALA A 770 -2.78 22.06 4.08
C ALA A 770 -1.99 23.23 4.69
N ALA A 771 -1.23 23.97 3.88
CA ALA A 771 -0.55 25.19 4.30
C ALA A 771 -1.53 26.25 4.82
N ALA A 772 -2.66 26.44 4.15
CA ALA A 772 -3.72 27.33 4.61
C ALA A 772 -4.36 26.86 5.94
N SER A 773 -4.44 25.55 6.16
CA SER A 773 -4.94 24.96 7.41
C SER A 773 -4.00 25.22 8.59
N VAL A 774 -2.69 25.06 8.37
CA VAL A 774 -1.67 25.41 9.37
C VAL A 774 -1.69 26.91 9.66
N ALA A 775 -1.81 27.76 8.63
CA ALA A 775 -1.93 29.21 8.80
C ALA A 775 -3.21 29.61 9.56
N ALA A 776 -4.27 28.81 9.46
CA ALA A 776 -5.51 28.97 10.21
C ALA A 776 -5.45 28.42 11.66
N GLY A 777 -4.29 27.92 12.10
CA GLY A 777 -4.07 27.46 13.48
C GLY A 777 -4.27 25.97 13.71
N GLN A 778 -4.45 25.16 12.65
CA GLN A 778 -4.40 23.69 12.79
C GLN A 778 -2.96 23.23 13.06
N VAL A 779 -2.81 22.13 13.80
CA VAL A 779 -1.52 21.61 14.24
C VAL A 779 -0.92 20.75 13.14
N ALA A 780 0.17 21.21 12.52
CA ALA A 780 0.88 20.47 11.47
C ALA A 780 1.31 19.05 11.91
N GLY A 781 1.61 18.86 13.20
CA GLY A 781 1.96 17.56 13.78
C GLY A 781 0.78 16.59 13.96
N ARG A 782 -0.46 16.99 13.67
CA ARG A 782 -1.66 16.12 13.66
C ARG A 782 -2.12 15.91 12.22
N LEU A 783 -1.31 15.15 11.48
CA LEU A 783 -1.49 14.93 10.06
C LEU A 783 -2.41 13.74 9.78
N TRP A 784 -3.43 13.96 8.96
CA TRP A 784 -4.32 12.94 8.43
C TRP A 784 -3.99 12.72 6.95
N LEU A 785 -3.66 11.48 6.59
CA LEU A 785 -3.34 11.10 5.22
C LEU A 785 -4.50 10.31 4.62
N ALA A 786 -4.93 10.69 3.42
CA ALA A 786 -5.90 9.93 2.65
C ALA A 786 -5.44 9.82 1.20
N THR A 787 -5.84 8.76 0.49
CA THR A 787 -5.49 8.65 -0.93
C THR A 787 -6.16 9.76 -1.74
N GLY A 788 -5.43 10.42 -2.64
CA GLY A 788 -5.99 11.34 -3.64
C GLY A 788 -6.46 10.63 -4.92
N ARG A 789 -6.37 9.30 -4.98
CA ARG A 789 -6.89 8.49 -6.09
C ARG A 789 -8.38 8.17 -5.94
N ASN A 790 -8.93 8.29 -4.72
CA ASN A 790 -10.33 8.03 -4.42
C ASN A 790 -10.86 9.00 -3.34
N TRP A 791 -12.16 9.20 -3.25
CA TRP A 791 -12.80 10.27 -2.47
C TRP A 791 -13.40 9.91 -1.09
N PRO A 792 -13.95 8.71 -0.84
CA PRO A 792 -14.78 8.48 0.36
C PRO A 792 -14.02 8.60 1.68
N ASP A 793 -12.79 8.09 1.71
CA ASP A 793 -11.97 8.06 2.92
C ASP A 793 -11.56 9.48 3.31
N ALA A 794 -11.17 10.29 2.31
CA ALA A 794 -10.78 11.68 2.51
C ALA A 794 -11.96 12.57 2.95
N LEU A 795 -13.20 12.27 2.51
CA LEU A 795 -14.40 12.96 2.98
C LEU A 795 -14.66 12.73 4.47
N ALA A 796 -14.66 11.47 4.90
CA ALA A 796 -14.83 11.14 6.32
C ALA A 796 -13.66 11.70 7.16
N ALA A 797 -12.44 11.56 6.66
CA ALA A 797 -11.22 12.04 7.32
C ALA A 797 -11.19 13.57 7.49
N GLY A 798 -11.76 14.35 6.56
CA GLY A 798 -11.79 15.81 6.67
C GLY A 798 -12.48 16.31 7.94
N THR A 799 -13.59 15.68 8.32
CA THR A 799 -14.32 16.00 9.56
C THR A 799 -13.54 15.62 10.81
N ALA A 800 -12.92 14.44 10.79
CA ALA A 800 -12.11 13.92 11.88
C ALA A 800 -10.83 14.75 12.11
N ALA A 801 -10.15 15.11 11.03
CA ALA A 801 -9.00 16.01 11.05
C ALA A 801 -9.37 17.35 11.69
N ALA A 802 -10.46 17.99 11.24
CA ALA A 802 -10.94 19.24 11.82
C ALA A 802 -11.29 19.10 13.31
N ALA A 803 -11.98 18.02 13.71
CA ALA A 803 -12.37 17.78 15.10
C ALA A 803 -11.18 17.61 16.05
N GLN A 804 -10.05 17.09 15.55
CA GLN A 804 -8.81 16.96 16.32
C GLN A 804 -7.86 18.17 16.21
N GLY A 805 -8.24 19.21 15.46
CA GLY A 805 -7.36 20.34 15.19
C GLY A 805 -6.18 20.00 14.26
N GLY A 806 -6.35 18.99 13.41
CA GLY A 806 -5.34 18.45 12.50
C GLY A 806 -5.48 18.90 11.05
N VAL A 807 -4.59 18.41 10.19
CA VAL A 807 -4.51 18.78 8.77
C VAL A 807 -4.74 17.55 7.90
N LEU A 808 -5.67 17.63 6.94
CA LEU A 808 -5.87 16.59 5.93
C LEU A 808 -4.95 16.84 4.73
N LEU A 809 -4.26 15.79 4.28
CA LEU A 809 -3.39 15.81 3.11
C LEU A 809 -3.67 14.61 2.20
N LEU A 810 -3.88 14.88 0.91
CA LEU A 810 -4.07 13.84 -0.11
C LEU A 810 -2.73 13.33 -0.62
N VAL A 811 -2.60 12.00 -0.74
CA VAL A 811 -1.37 11.33 -1.21
C VAL A 811 -1.67 10.30 -2.31
N ASP A 812 -0.69 10.04 -3.19
CA ASP A 812 -0.88 9.13 -4.33
C ASP A 812 -0.88 7.62 -3.94
N GLY A 813 -0.31 7.28 -2.79
CA GLY A 813 -0.38 5.93 -2.21
C GLY A 813 0.69 4.93 -2.67
N PHE A 814 1.56 5.27 -3.63
CA PHE A 814 2.62 4.36 -4.12
C PHE A 814 4.01 4.99 -4.31
N ALA A 815 4.15 6.32 -4.26
CA ALA A 815 5.43 6.98 -4.47
C ALA A 815 5.60 8.19 -3.55
N ALA A 816 6.78 8.29 -2.92
CA ALA A 816 7.20 9.50 -2.22
C ALA A 816 7.29 10.73 -3.15
N SER A 817 7.43 10.52 -4.47
CA SER A 817 7.46 11.59 -5.49
C SER A 817 6.08 12.10 -5.91
N GLY A 818 4.99 11.44 -5.50
CA GLY A 818 3.60 11.90 -5.71
C GLY A 818 2.94 12.45 -4.44
N ALA A 819 3.60 12.34 -3.28
CA ALA A 819 3.26 13.13 -2.11
C ALA A 819 3.64 14.59 -2.41
N PRO A 820 2.86 15.57 -1.93
CA PRO A 820 3.31 16.95 -2.01
C PRO A 820 4.68 17.06 -1.34
N GLU A 821 5.51 18.00 -1.81
CA GLU A 821 6.86 18.33 -1.31
C GLU A 821 6.85 18.83 0.16
N ALA A 822 5.88 18.40 0.96
CA ALA A 822 5.51 18.85 2.29
C ALA A 822 5.62 17.74 3.37
N LEU A 823 6.28 16.61 3.08
CA LEU A 823 6.77 15.71 4.14
C LEU A 823 8.15 16.15 4.63
#